data_AF-A0AAU6XBB8-F1
#
_entry.id   AF-A0AAU6XBB8-F1
#
_cell.length_a   1.000
_cell.length_b   1.000
_cell.length_c   1.000
_cell.angle_alpha   90.00
_cell.angle_beta   90.00
_cell.angle_gamma   90.00
#
_symmetry.space_group_name_H-M   'P 1'
#
loop_
_entity.id
_entity.type
_entity.pdbx_description
1 polymer ?
#
loop_
_entity_poly.entity_id
_entity_poly.type
_entity_poly.pdbx_seq_one_letter_code
_entity_poly.pdbx_strand_id
1 'polypeptide(L)'
;MLVDPAQLLDDCERAWREAGEPSAADGTDSVVRRTMLVLEALVAYVLLAERSGLQRDAVFTRWPACTVHAVALSAQGDNPGLVDLLSEARAHVVTARPELGRRRAASRAATVDEVWLAAAQEAARSLGWSWRPPAVTDPPDAPLLRVATAPPELRLGPGAGSVLLTLPGGADAATWQLAADGESFIVSPPHWVLPGPVRRVEATDPAGTTHASAVVDPDTVLLAFTADGHRVPLDEPLPAAETHLLHVGTLETEGAQAAVVELPTPYGWSGWTLSRVSLSGVARLRTSEAAPGRWLEVAVGRSFGWEGGATLPWLAGEDGAPVWHRPPALRIRRRPGEPEAQHWKVEVRRPGQEAILACRTGAPGALLDPWEHVPSPLLGSYEILVHRPGRRGRRRLTALLADGVEATSSPAWRLLAPQGGLAPAQLKFRTAGPITVSQNVVVFGQYEITQELVLRAGTRRFHVQAFVPHSEVRLELDGSPLPWSVRPLDIDAADLARESALTVRLPEQAVAVTPQLALVVEGATLHTLTPERRARTRKGDLRYSLAALTDTVRGCAKAELRLLVAGQEVHVGTIRSQPIAEDVVPDGGGLLLRGLRHPGDLTARIHTVLAPWQQPLSVPVDDSGRIPLPLAWRSAGAVVVSLHAGTHTADAAPAWPSLRDRDTLVLRRSPWTSSVVDGTVAARTTEYLGGRGTLPRGTDAVPYQWIVAARGRDLKECGAKETAPAECVQALGDAGPDALLGAADSSLRSGELAAALVGSGLAALRIREVTDPAAVRPVWRRAPLCALLLTAPLLPYLSGDPAYEIDELYPEEQELLNEVGQFLGSAGTAIVSGQGDPSRTVGRFDAHARALNELPEIQQQAVWSTAGVVPRGLLDTDTRTAAAWQAFRDRRTLQLYAGREECGEWLTAVENFLGDGHSLLATAFRDRGPGPLRGPGEAWMRVPQFSLGCALIARLAAAGNPRAAKLERGLRSLWASVAIHTPDLTAGDLALAECLVTAETVQATG
;
A
#
# COMPACT_ATOMS: atom_id res chain seq x y z
N MET A 1 -30.32 1.39 41.81
CA MET A 1 -31.80 1.37 41.72
C MET A 1 -32.15 1.55 40.26
N LEU A 2 -32.89 0.62 39.66
CA LEU A 2 -33.27 0.71 38.26
C LEU A 2 -34.56 1.52 38.15
N VAL A 3 -34.48 2.73 37.60
CA VAL A 3 -35.64 3.61 37.36
C VAL A 3 -36.61 2.90 36.40
N ASP A 4 -37.91 3.03 36.65
CA ASP A 4 -38.97 2.52 35.77
C ASP A 4 -38.95 3.28 34.43
N PRO A 5 -38.89 2.61 33.26
CA PRO A 5 -38.93 3.28 31.95
C PRO A 5 -40.08 4.27 31.80
N ALA A 6 -41.24 4.01 32.40
CA ALA A 6 -42.37 4.93 32.37
C ALA A 6 -42.08 6.22 33.17
N GLN A 7 -41.46 6.10 34.34
CA GLN A 7 -41.06 7.23 35.17
C GLN A 7 -39.96 8.07 34.49
N LEU A 8 -39.00 7.42 33.84
CA LEU A 8 -37.95 8.12 33.09
C LEU A 8 -38.55 8.93 31.93
N LEU A 9 -39.50 8.35 31.18
CA LEU A 9 -40.23 9.07 30.13
C LEU A 9 -41.07 10.23 30.68
N ASP A 10 -41.74 10.06 31.83
CA ASP A 10 -42.50 11.12 32.49
C ASP A 10 -41.59 12.31 32.90
N ASP A 11 -40.37 12.03 33.36
CA ASP A 11 -39.40 13.05 33.75
C ASP A 11 -38.75 13.74 32.54
N CYS A 12 -38.41 12.99 31.49
CA CYS A 12 -37.94 13.54 30.22
C CYS A 12 -39.01 14.43 29.57
N GLU A 13 -40.27 13.99 29.54
CA GLU A 13 -41.38 14.74 28.94
C GLU A 13 -41.60 16.07 29.64
N ARG A 14 -41.48 16.10 30.98
CA ARG A 14 -41.56 17.34 31.77
C ARG A 14 -40.43 18.30 31.38
N ALA A 15 -39.20 17.81 31.33
CA ALA A 15 -38.03 18.62 30.97
C ALA A 15 -38.14 19.19 29.54
N TRP A 16 -38.70 18.44 28.60
CA TRP A 16 -38.85 18.87 27.21
C TRP A 16 -39.99 19.86 27.00
N ARG A 17 -41.10 19.73 27.72
CA ARG A 17 -42.15 20.74 27.70
C ARG A 17 -41.66 22.08 28.24
N GLU A 18 -40.81 22.06 29.27
CA GLU A 18 -40.17 23.26 29.81
C GLU A 18 -39.15 23.87 28.83
N ALA A 19 -38.43 23.03 28.07
CA ALA A 19 -37.44 23.48 27.08
C ALA A 19 -38.06 24.10 25.80
N GLY A 20 -39.31 23.76 25.48
CA GLY A 20 -40.03 24.28 24.32
C GLY A 20 -39.75 23.53 23.00
N GLU A 21 -40.20 24.13 21.89
CA GLU A 21 -40.12 23.56 20.54
C GLU A 21 -38.65 23.43 20.06
N PRO A 22 -38.27 22.37 19.31
CA PRO A 22 -36.91 22.22 18.80
C PRO A 22 -36.50 23.37 17.86
N SER A 23 -35.37 24.02 18.13
CA SER A 23 -34.80 25.09 17.29
C SER A 23 -33.41 24.71 16.75
N ALA A 24 -33.08 25.12 15.53
CA ALA A 24 -31.78 24.83 14.88
C ALA A 24 -30.63 25.73 15.35
N ALA A 25 -30.85 26.64 16.31
CA ALA A 25 -29.95 27.75 16.62
C ALA A 25 -29.56 27.84 18.12
N ASP A 26 -29.36 26.71 18.80
CA ASP A 26 -28.97 26.69 20.21
C ASP A 26 -27.50 26.30 20.45
N GLY A 27 -26.87 26.95 21.45
CA GLY A 27 -25.45 26.80 21.78
C GLY A 27 -25.02 25.42 22.30
N THR A 28 -23.73 25.10 22.16
CA THR A 28 -23.12 23.77 22.32
C THR A 28 -23.38 23.05 23.65
N ASP A 29 -23.40 23.75 24.79
CA ASP A 29 -23.67 23.13 26.11
C ASP A 29 -25.14 22.70 26.29
N SER A 30 -26.08 23.39 25.62
CA SER A 30 -27.50 23.04 25.62
C SER A 30 -27.77 21.77 24.80
N VAL A 31 -27.04 21.62 23.69
CA VAL A 31 -27.17 20.49 22.76
C VAL A 31 -26.77 19.17 23.42
N VAL A 32 -25.65 19.11 24.15
CA VAL A 32 -25.19 17.84 24.79
C VAL A 32 -26.19 17.32 25.82
N ARG A 33 -26.70 18.20 26.70
CA ARG A 33 -27.69 17.81 27.72
C ARG A 33 -29.02 17.39 27.10
N ARG A 34 -29.44 18.09 26.05
CA ARG A 34 -30.64 17.79 25.27
C ARG A 34 -30.51 16.47 24.50
N THR A 35 -29.37 16.22 23.87
CA THR A 35 -29.08 14.92 23.24
C THR A 35 -29.15 13.78 24.24
N MET A 36 -28.53 13.93 25.43
CA MET A 36 -28.61 12.90 26.48
C MET A 36 -30.04 12.59 26.92
N LEU A 37 -30.88 13.61 27.12
CA LEU A 37 -32.29 13.42 27.49
C LEU A 37 -33.13 12.76 26.38
N VAL A 38 -32.82 13.04 25.11
CA VAL A 38 -33.46 12.36 23.97
C VAL A 38 -33.01 10.91 23.88
N LEU A 39 -31.73 10.63 24.09
CA LEU A 39 -31.19 9.26 24.09
C LEU A 39 -31.83 8.43 25.21
N GLU A 40 -31.94 8.99 26.41
CA GLU A 40 -32.63 8.35 27.54
C GLU A 40 -34.09 8.07 27.23
N ALA A 41 -34.80 9.03 26.63
CA ALA A 41 -36.20 8.86 26.23
C ALA A 41 -36.37 7.81 25.11
N LEU A 42 -35.51 7.80 24.09
CA LEU A 42 -35.52 6.81 23.00
C LEU A 42 -35.27 5.39 23.52
N VAL A 43 -34.30 5.23 24.42
CA VAL A 43 -34.01 3.95 25.06
C VAL A 43 -35.20 3.50 25.92
N ALA A 44 -35.75 4.38 26.75
CA ALA A 44 -36.92 4.06 27.58
C ALA A 44 -38.15 3.70 26.75
N TYR A 45 -38.38 4.41 25.64
CA TYR A 45 -39.46 4.14 24.68
C TYR A 45 -39.34 2.72 24.12
N VAL A 46 -38.16 2.37 23.62
CA VAL A 46 -37.86 1.05 23.06
C VAL A 46 -38.09 -0.04 24.11
N LEU A 47 -37.62 0.18 25.34
CA LEU A 47 -37.77 -0.78 26.43
C LEU A 47 -39.23 -0.94 26.88
N LEU A 48 -40.02 0.13 26.90
CA LEU A 48 -41.44 0.07 27.23
C LEU A 48 -42.22 -0.68 26.14
N ALA A 49 -41.97 -0.37 24.86
CA ALA A 49 -42.60 -1.03 23.72
C ALA A 49 -42.32 -2.54 23.70
N GLU A 50 -41.09 -2.95 24.04
CA GLU A 50 -40.70 -4.37 24.11
C GLU A 50 -41.27 -5.11 25.34
N ARG A 51 -41.50 -4.43 26.46
CA ARG A 51 -41.97 -5.04 27.71
C ARG A 51 -43.49 -5.14 27.86
N SER A 52 -44.24 -4.21 27.28
CA SER A 52 -45.65 -4.00 27.63
C SER A 52 -46.65 -4.36 26.53
N GLY A 53 -46.20 -4.65 25.30
CA GLY A 53 -47.10 -4.92 24.17
C GLY A 53 -48.03 -3.75 23.83
N LEU A 54 -47.75 -2.54 24.35
CA LEU A 54 -48.52 -1.34 24.08
C LEU A 54 -48.45 -1.00 22.58
N GLN A 55 -49.58 -0.60 22.01
CA GLN A 55 -49.65 -0.02 20.66
C GLN A 55 -48.75 1.22 20.62
N ARG A 56 -47.89 1.33 19.60
CA ARG A 56 -46.89 2.43 19.47
C ARG A 56 -47.56 3.80 19.55
N ASP A 57 -48.75 3.93 18.99
CA ASP A 57 -49.55 5.16 19.00
C ASP A 57 -49.90 5.64 20.41
N ALA A 58 -50.10 4.73 21.37
CA ALA A 58 -50.40 5.06 22.76
C ALA A 58 -49.17 5.60 23.52
N VAL A 59 -47.97 5.20 23.10
CA VAL A 59 -46.72 5.69 23.68
C VAL A 59 -46.44 7.11 23.17
N PHE A 60 -46.68 7.37 21.89
CA PHE A 60 -46.54 8.71 21.29
C PHE A 60 -47.54 9.73 21.84
N THR A 61 -48.78 9.31 22.14
CA THR A 61 -49.78 10.21 22.75
C THR A 61 -49.50 10.52 24.21
N ARG A 62 -48.83 9.62 24.94
CA ARG A 62 -48.53 9.83 26.37
C ARG A 62 -47.34 10.75 26.59
N TRP A 63 -46.32 10.70 25.73
CA TRP A 63 -45.10 11.52 25.82
C TRP A 63 -44.81 12.29 24.51
N PRO A 64 -45.67 13.27 24.16
CA PRO A 64 -45.58 13.97 22.89
C PRO A 64 -44.31 14.83 22.72
N ALA A 65 -43.79 15.46 23.78
CA ALA A 65 -42.62 16.33 23.67
C ALA A 65 -41.34 15.53 23.43
N CYS A 66 -41.17 14.42 24.14
CA CYS A 66 -40.10 13.46 23.89
C CYS A 66 -40.12 12.93 22.45
N THR A 67 -41.32 12.64 21.93
CA THR A 67 -41.50 12.10 20.57
C THR A 67 -41.03 13.11 19.51
N VAL A 68 -41.42 14.38 19.63
CA VAL A 68 -41.02 15.44 18.68
C VAL A 68 -39.50 15.66 18.69
N HIS A 69 -38.90 15.78 19.88
CA HIS A 69 -37.45 16.02 20.00
C HIS A 69 -36.62 14.82 19.52
N ALA A 70 -37.08 13.60 19.76
CA ALA A 70 -36.42 12.39 19.27
C ALA A 70 -36.37 12.30 17.75
N VAL A 71 -37.48 12.65 17.07
CA VAL A 71 -37.53 12.66 15.60
C VAL A 71 -36.71 13.83 15.03
N ALA A 72 -36.75 15.00 15.66
CA ALA A 72 -35.96 16.15 15.24
C ALA A 72 -34.45 15.90 15.26
N LEU A 73 -33.94 15.22 16.29
CA LEU A 73 -32.52 14.86 16.41
C LEU A 73 -32.10 13.77 15.43
N SER A 74 -32.93 12.75 15.22
CA SER A 74 -32.64 11.68 14.24
C SER A 74 -32.60 12.21 12.80
N ALA A 75 -33.44 13.20 12.47
CA ALA A 75 -33.49 13.79 11.13
C ALA A 75 -32.32 14.74 10.81
N GLN A 76 -31.51 15.15 11.79
CA GLN A 76 -30.33 16.01 11.57
C GLN A 76 -29.12 15.27 10.96
N GLY A 77 -29.21 13.96 10.72
CA GLY A 77 -28.53 13.22 9.62
C GLY A 77 -27.00 13.10 9.58
N ASP A 78 -26.22 14.00 10.20
CA ASP A 78 -24.79 14.16 9.89
C ASP A 78 -23.85 13.84 11.08
N ASN A 79 -24.29 13.09 12.10
CA ASN A 79 -23.42 12.78 13.24
C ASN A 79 -23.28 11.28 13.52
N PRO A 80 -22.23 10.60 13.00
CA PRO A 80 -21.92 9.21 13.33
C PRO A 80 -21.75 8.98 14.85
N GLY A 81 -21.41 10.02 15.61
CA GLY A 81 -21.38 9.98 17.06
C GLY A 81 -22.74 9.67 17.72
N LEU A 82 -23.87 9.92 17.05
CA LEU A 82 -25.20 9.59 17.60
C LEU A 82 -25.47 8.07 17.61
N VAL A 83 -24.97 7.34 16.60
CA VAL A 83 -25.09 5.88 16.53
C VAL A 83 -24.21 5.22 17.60
N ASP A 84 -23.01 5.75 17.81
CA ASP A 84 -22.10 5.30 18.86
C ASP A 84 -22.66 5.63 20.25
N LEU A 85 -23.20 6.84 20.46
CA LEU A 85 -23.83 7.24 21.72
C LEU A 85 -25.12 6.46 22.02
N LEU A 86 -25.94 6.14 21.01
CA LEU A 86 -27.10 5.25 21.16
C LEU A 86 -26.67 3.82 21.52
N SER A 87 -25.61 3.33 20.89
CA SER A 87 -25.03 2.02 21.18
C SER A 87 -24.45 1.98 22.59
N GLU A 88 -23.78 3.05 23.02
CA GLU A 88 -23.20 3.21 24.35
C GLU A 88 -24.27 3.36 25.44
N ALA A 89 -25.30 4.18 25.23
CA ALA A 89 -26.42 4.32 26.16
C ALA A 89 -27.22 3.02 26.28
N ARG A 90 -27.46 2.34 25.15
CA ARG A 90 -28.11 1.02 25.13
C ARG A 90 -27.25 -0.04 25.81
N ALA A 91 -25.94 -0.01 25.62
CA ALA A 91 -25.00 -0.89 26.31
C ALA A 91 -25.03 -0.64 27.83
N HIS A 92 -25.07 0.61 28.29
CA HIS A 92 -25.20 0.95 29.71
C HIS A 92 -26.49 0.38 30.33
N VAL A 93 -27.62 0.46 29.62
CA VAL A 93 -28.90 -0.07 30.11
C VAL A 93 -28.97 -1.59 30.04
N VAL A 94 -28.44 -2.22 28.99
CA VAL A 94 -28.32 -3.69 28.89
C VAL A 94 -27.39 -4.23 29.99
N THR A 95 -26.32 -3.51 30.31
CA THR A 95 -25.41 -3.84 31.42
C THR A 95 -26.12 -3.76 32.77
N ALA A 96 -26.99 -2.77 32.94
CA ALA A 96 -27.77 -2.61 34.17
C ALA A 96 -28.91 -3.64 34.31
N ARG A 97 -29.39 -4.22 33.19
CA ARG A 97 -30.55 -5.13 33.07
C ARG A 97 -30.31 -6.22 32.00
N PRO A 98 -29.45 -7.22 32.27
CA PRO A 98 -29.00 -8.21 31.28
C PRO A 98 -30.11 -9.11 30.72
N GLU A 99 -31.29 -9.17 31.35
CA GLU A 99 -32.45 -9.92 30.88
C GLU A 99 -33.06 -9.38 29.56
N LEU A 100 -32.75 -8.14 29.18
CA LEU A 100 -33.27 -7.46 28.00
C LEU A 100 -32.60 -7.90 26.68
N GLY A 101 -31.40 -8.50 26.74
CA GLY A 101 -30.61 -8.81 25.54
C GLY A 101 -31.08 -10.01 24.71
N ARG A 102 -32.04 -10.82 25.19
CA ARG A 102 -32.33 -12.14 24.60
C ARG A 102 -33.47 -12.22 23.56
N ARG A 103 -34.13 -11.11 23.18
CA ARG A 103 -35.43 -11.19 22.47
C ARG A 103 -35.59 -10.42 21.15
N ARG A 104 -34.50 -10.06 20.45
CA ARG A 104 -34.59 -9.41 19.12
C ARG A 104 -34.22 -10.34 17.98
N ALA A 105 -35.15 -11.18 17.57
CA ALA A 105 -35.16 -11.77 16.23
C ALA A 105 -36.60 -12.08 15.83
N ALA A 106 -37.34 -11.10 15.28
CA ALA A 106 -38.38 -11.34 14.27
C ALA A 106 -39.12 -10.06 13.83
N SER A 107 -39.34 -10.01 12.51
CA SER A 107 -40.42 -9.37 11.75
C SER A 107 -40.18 -7.97 11.16
N ARG A 108 -40.29 -7.96 9.83
CA ARG A 108 -40.43 -6.83 8.90
C ARG A 108 -41.89 -6.37 8.89
N ALA A 109 -42.11 -5.09 9.19
CA ALA A 109 -43.28 -4.30 8.81
C ALA A 109 -42.80 -2.84 8.65
N ALA A 110 -43.60 -1.98 7.99
CA ALA A 110 -43.33 -0.59 7.59
C ALA A 110 -42.18 0.12 8.33
N THR A 111 -41.30 0.79 7.58
CA THR A 111 -40.12 1.50 8.11
C THR A 111 -40.52 2.28 9.36
N VAL A 112 -39.89 1.94 10.48
CA VAL A 112 -40.19 2.50 11.81
C VAL A 112 -40.20 4.04 11.73
N ASP A 113 -39.35 4.59 10.88
CA ASP A 113 -39.20 6.02 10.65
C ASP A 113 -40.45 6.71 10.10
N GLU A 114 -41.22 6.09 9.19
CA GLU A 114 -42.43 6.69 8.62
C GLU A 114 -43.55 6.82 9.66
N VAL A 115 -43.71 5.80 10.51
CA VAL A 115 -44.69 5.79 11.60
C VAL A 115 -44.30 6.80 12.69
N TRP A 116 -43.01 6.89 13.01
CA TRP A 116 -42.50 7.86 13.99
C TRP A 116 -42.65 9.29 13.50
N LEU A 117 -42.42 9.56 12.21
CA LEU A 117 -42.54 10.89 11.63
C LEU A 117 -43.98 11.40 11.66
N ALA A 118 -44.94 10.57 11.28
CA ALA A 118 -46.37 10.90 11.34
C ALA A 118 -46.84 11.12 12.79
N ALA A 119 -46.37 10.29 13.73
CA ALA A 119 -46.70 10.43 15.14
C ALA A 119 -46.11 11.70 15.77
N ALA A 120 -44.87 12.07 15.43
CA ALA A 120 -44.25 13.31 15.88
C ALA A 120 -44.99 14.55 15.37
N GLN A 121 -45.50 14.53 14.14
CA GLN A 121 -46.32 15.63 13.62
C GLN A 121 -47.65 15.79 14.39
N GLU A 122 -48.31 14.69 14.75
CA GLU A 122 -49.52 14.74 15.58
C GLU A 122 -49.21 15.20 17.02
N ALA A 123 -48.10 14.71 17.59
CA ALA A 123 -47.62 15.11 18.91
C ALA A 123 -47.30 16.62 18.97
N ALA A 124 -46.60 17.17 17.98
CA ALA A 124 -46.34 18.60 17.87
C ALA A 124 -47.63 19.43 17.81
N ARG A 125 -48.62 18.98 17.02
CA ARG A 125 -49.96 19.61 16.97
C ARG A 125 -50.66 19.58 18.32
N SER A 126 -50.59 18.46 19.06
CA SER A 126 -51.21 18.32 20.38
C SER A 126 -50.58 19.24 21.45
N LEU A 127 -49.30 19.57 21.29
CA LEU A 127 -48.55 20.49 22.16
C LEU A 127 -48.72 21.97 21.76
N GLY A 128 -49.41 22.26 20.65
CA GLY A 128 -49.51 23.60 20.09
C GLY A 128 -48.19 24.12 19.50
N TRP A 129 -47.25 23.23 19.19
CA TRP A 129 -45.96 23.58 18.59
C TRP A 129 -46.10 23.73 17.07
N SER A 130 -45.34 24.67 16.50
CA SER A 130 -45.30 24.93 15.06
C SER A 130 -44.33 24.00 14.30
N TRP A 131 -43.81 22.99 15.00
CA TRP A 131 -42.72 22.17 14.52
C TRP A 131 -43.16 21.39 13.29
N ARG A 132 -42.39 21.54 12.21
CA ARG A 132 -42.54 20.72 11.02
C ARG A 132 -41.30 19.84 10.93
N PRO A 133 -41.46 18.54 10.62
CA PRO A 133 -40.30 17.75 10.29
C PRO A 133 -39.58 18.41 9.12
N PRO A 134 -38.23 18.35 9.09
CA PRO A 134 -37.50 18.75 7.90
C PRO A 134 -38.12 17.99 6.74
N ALA A 135 -38.48 18.71 5.67
CA ALA A 135 -39.06 18.08 4.50
C ALA A 135 -38.15 16.92 4.13
N VAL A 136 -38.68 15.69 4.18
CA VAL A 136 -38.13 14.60 3.41
C VAL A 136 -38.25 15.11 1.99
N THR A 137 -37.21 15.80 1.51
CA THR A 137 -36.97 15.88 0.09
C THR A 137 -37.04 14.43 -0.32
N ASP A 138 -38.04 14.10 -1.14
CA ASP A 138 -38.01 12.89 -1.95
C ASP A 138 -36.54 12.65 -2.28
N PRO A 139 -35.97 11.47 -1.96
CA PRO A 139 -34.66 11.18 -2.47
C PRO A 139 -34.80 11.49 -3.96
N PRO A 140 -34.00 12.41 -4.54
CA PRO A 140 -33.98 12.45 -5.98
C PRO A 140 -33.75 11.00 -6.38
N ASP A 141 -34.47 10.52 -7.39
CA ASP A 141 -34.10 9.33 -8.16
C ASP A 141 -32.68 9.46 -8.79
N ALA A 142 -31.79 10.25 -8.17
CA ALA A 142 -30.37 10.08 -8.26
C ALA A 142 -30.04 8.83 -7.44
N PRO A 143 -29.37 7.83 -8.02
CA PRO A 143 -28.77 6.76 -7.23
C PRO A 143 -28.00 7.40 -6.08
N LEU A 144 -27.89 6.72 -4.93
CA LEU A 144 -26.82 6.98 -3.98
C LEU A 144 -25.55 7.07 -4.82
N LEU A 145 -25.14 8.30 -5.15
CA LEU A 145 -23.83 8.57 -5.66
C LEU A 145 -23.00 8.31 -4.42
N ARG A 146 -22.61 7.03 -4.24
CA ARG A 146 -21.22 6.71 -3.97
C ARG A 146 -20.47 7.77 -4.75
N VAL A 147 -19.96 8.79 -4.06
CA VAL A 147 -19.08 9.75 -4.69
C VAL A 147 -17.99 8.83 -5.21
N ALA A 148 -18.03 8.58 -6.52
CA ALA A 148 -17.15 7.62 -7.13
C ALA A 148 -15.77 8.21 -6.92
N THR A 149 -15.07 7.72 -5.91
CA THR A 149 -13.64 7.90 -5.71
C THR A 149 -13.05 7.52 -7.04
N ALA A 150 -12.42 8.49 -7.71
CA ALA A 150 -11.80 8.26 -9.00
C ALA A 150 -10.88 7.03 -8.87
N PRO A 151 -10.82 6.13 -9.86
CA PRO A 151 -9.92 4.99 -9.74
C PRO A 151 -8.47 5.48 -9.62
N PRO A 152 -7.64 4.84 -8.78
CA PRO A 152 -6.22 5.13 -8.73
C PRO A 152 -5.56 5.02 -10.10
N GLU A 153 -4.66 5.94 -10.41
CA GLU A 153 -4.00 6.00 -11.72
C GLU A 153 -2.49 5.72 -11.60
N LEU A 154 -2.00 4.73 -12.35
CA LEU A 154 -0.57 4.49 -12.49
C LEU A 154 0.07 5.60 -13.33
N ARG A 155 1.11 6.25 -12.80
CA ARG A 155 1.84 7.33 -13.48
C ARG A 155 3.34 7.11 -13.40
N LEU A 156 4.05 7.58 -14.42
CA LEU A 156 5.48 7.81 -14.34
C LEU A 156 5.70 9.18 -13.71
N GLY A 157 6.35 9.22 -12.54
CA GLY A 157 6.52 10.46 -11.78
C GLY A 157 7.24 11.56 -12.56
N PRO A 158 6.92 12.85 -12.31
CA PRO A 158 7.55 13.97 -13.02
C PRO A 158 9.08 13.92 -12.86
N GLY A 159 9.79 13.81 -13.99
CA GLY A 159 11.25 13.64 -14.03
C GLY A 159 11.76 12.20 -14.09
N ALA A 160 10.86 11.22 -14.29
CA ALA A 160 11.12 9.81 -14.59
C ALA A 160 11.84 8.98 -13.50
N GLY A 161 11.88 9.47 -12.26
CA GLY A 161 12.56 8.76 -11.17
C GLY A 161 11.83 7.51 -10.69
N SER A 162 10.50 7.46 -10.70
CA SER A 162 9.75 6.37 -10.08
C SER A 162 8.41 6.13 -10.77
N VAL A 163 7.90 4.91 -10.63
CA VAL A 163 6.52 4.56 -11.00
C VAL A 163 5.64 4.76 -9.75
N LEU A 164 4.53 5.49 -9.91
CA LEU A 164 3.66 5.93 -8.83
C LEU A 164 2.23 5.44 -9.07
N LEU A 165 1.51 5.09 -8.02
CA LEU A 165 0.05 4.99 -8.03
C LEU A 165 -0.53 6.27 -7.41
N THR A 166 -1.27 7.05 -8.18
CA THR A 166 -1.94 8.27 -7.72
C THR A 166 -3.25 7.87 -7.05
N LEU A 167 -3.41 8.22 -5.77
CA LEU A 167 -4.59 7.93 -4.96
C LEU A 167 -5.46 9.18 -4.85
N PRO A 168 -6.79 9.09 -5.02
CA PRO A 168 -7.69 10.21 -4.79
C PRO A 168 -7.70 10.66 -3.33
N GLY A 169 -7.63 11.98 -3.12
CA GLY A 169 -7.67 12.61 -1.80
C GLY A 169 -6.47 13.51 -1.54
N GLY A 170 -6.62 14.49 -0.64
CA GLY A 170 -5.51 15.30 -0.13
C GLY A 170 -4.69 14.56 0.92
N ALA A 171 -3.57 15.14 1.35
CA ALA A 171 -2.67 14.53 2.35
C ALA A 171 -3.34 14.27 3.72
N ASP A 172 -4.43 14.96 4.03
CA ASP A 172 -5.21 14.78 5.27
C ASP A 172 -6.36 13.76 5.12
N ALA A 173 -6.46 13.07 3.98
CA ALA A 173 -7.50 12.07 3.73
C ALA A 173 -7.22 10.75 4.47
N ALA A 174 -8.30 9.99 4.74
CA ALA A 174 -8.19 8.68 5.37
C ALA A 174 -7.33 7.71 4.54
N THR A 175 -6.62 6.82 5.24
CA THR A 175 -5.64 5.89 4.65
C THR A 175 -6.29 4.85 3.76
N TRP A 176 -5.68 4.58 2.61
CA TRP A 176 -6.03 3.49 1.71
C TRP A 176 -5.32 2.20 2.13
N GLN A 177 -5.96 1.05 1.85
CA GLN A 177 -5.31 -0.26 1.95
C GLN A 177 -4.90 -0.70 0.55
N LEU A 178 -3.62 -0.95 0.33
CA LEU A 178 -3.11 -1.44 -0.95
C LEU A 178 -2.65 -2.89 -0.82
N ALA A 179 -2.87 -3.69 -1.87
CA ALA A 179 -2.28 -5.00 -2.02
C ALA A 179 -1.56 -5.10 -3.36
N ALA A 180 -0.27 -5.46 -3.36
CA ALA A 180 0.53 -5.63 -4.57
C ALA A 180 1.14 -7.03 -4.58
N ASP A 181 0.72 -7.89 -5.52
CA ASP A 181 1.12 -9.30 -5.64
C ASP A 181 1.11 -10.10 -4.32
N GLY A 182 0.16 -9.80 -3.41
CA GLY A 182 0.01 -10.48 -2.12
C GLY A 182 0.70 -9.78 -0.94
N GLU A 183 1.41 -8.67 -1.16
CA GLU A 183 1.90 -7.82 -0.08
C GLU A 183 0.90 -6.70 0.22
N SER A 184 0.57 -6.53 1.51
CA SER A 184 -0.38 -5.50 1.96
C SER A 184 0.35 -4.26 2.51
N PHE A 185 -0.14 -3.08 2.16
CA PHE A 185 0.36 -1.78 2.60
C PHE A 185 -0.80 -0.89 3.07
N ILE A 186 -0.52 0.02 3.99
CA ILE A 186 -1.44 1.10 4.37
C ILE A 186 -0.77 2.40 3.94
N VAL A 187 -1.47 3.20 3.12
CA VAL A 187 -0.88 4.37 2.46
C VAL A 187 -1.83 5.56 2.49
N SER A 188 -1.31 6.75 2.77
CA SER A 188 -2.08 7.99 2.68
C SER A 188 -1.96 8.60 1.27
N PRO A 189 -3.01 9.26 0.75
CA PRO A 189 -2.94 10.02 -0.50
C PRO A 189 -1.89 11.16 -0.47
N PRO A 190 -1.42 11.68 -1.62
CA PRO A 190 -1.97 11.49 -2.96
C PRO A 190 -1.22 10.46 -3.83
N HIS A 191 -0.13 9.85 -3.35
CA HIS A 191 0.63 8.90 -4.16
C HIS A 191 1.33 7.81 -3.35
N TRP A 192 1.43 6.63 -3.94
CA TRP A 192 2.24 5.52 -3.47
C TRP A 192 3.34 5.22 -4.49
N VAL A 193 4.60 5.14 -4.07
CA VAL A 193 5.70 4.73 -4.95
C VAL A 193 5.73 3.22 -5.04
N LEU A 194 5.66 2.67 -6.26
CA LEU A 194 5.79 1.24 -6.46
C LEU A 194 7.24 0.82 -6.15
N PRO A 195 7.47 -0.13 -5.21
CA PRO A 195 8.81 -0.55 -4.81
C PRO A 195 9.54 -1.34 -5.90
N GLY A 196 8.83 -1.82 -6.91
CA GLY A 196 9.38 -2.52 -8.06
C GLY A 196 8.28 -2.93 -9.05
N PRO A 197 8.61 -3.74 -10.08
CA PRO A 197 7.60 -4.33 -10.93
C PRO A 197 6.68 -5.21 -10.08
N VAL A 198 5.38 -5.12 -10.33
CA VAL A 198 4.33 -5.99 -9.77
C VAL A 198 3.32 -6.27 -10.89
N ARG A 199 2.62 -7.40 -10.86
CA ARG A 199 1.62 -7.73 -11.89
C ARG A 199 0.35 -6.93 -11.68
N ARG A 200 -0.08 -6.81 -10.43
CA ARG A 200 -1.36 -6.19 -10.09
C ARG A 200 -1.26 -5.43 -8.79
N VAL A 201 -1.91 -4.28 -8.76
CA VAL A 201 -2.15 -3.52 -7.54
C VAL A 201 -3.65 -3.41 -7.31
N GLU A 202 -4.07 -3.72 -6.11
CA GLU A 202 -5.43 -3.47 -5.63
C GLU A 202 -5.38 -2.37 -4.58
N ALA A 203 -6.32 -1.45 -4.67
CA ALA A 203 -6.42 -0.31 -3.79
C ALA A 203 -7.83 -0.24 -3.24
N THR A 204 -7.99 -0.50 -1.95
CA THR A 204 -9.26 -0.38 -1.24
C THR A 204 -9.33 1.00 -0.60
N ASP A 205 -10.35 1.75 -0.99
CA ASP A 205 -10.61 3.08 -0.46
C ASP A 205 -11.13 3.01 1.00
N PRO A 206 -11.12 4.13 1.75
CA PRO A 206 -11.63 4.17 3.11
C PRO A 206 -13.13 3.82 3.25
N ALA A 207 -13.89 3.85 2.15
CA ALA A 207 -15.29 3.45 2.11
C ALA A 207 -15.46 1.94 1.82
N GLY A 208 -14.37 1.19 1.65
CA GLY A 208 -14.34 -0.24 1.38
C GLY A 208 -14.45 -0.65 -0.09
N THR A 209 -14.36 0.29 -1.03
CA THR A 209 -14.39 0.01 -2.47
C THR A 209 -13.00 -0.38 -2.97
N THR A 210 -12.86 -1.57 -3.56
CA THR A 210 -11.60 -2.07 -4.10
C THR A 210 -11.46 -1.78 -5.60
N HIS A 211 -10.38 -1.12 -5.98
CA HIS A 211 -9.99 -0.84 -7.35
C HIS A 211 -8.78 -1.70 -7.73
N ALA A 212 -8.89 -2.52 -8.77
CA ALA A 212 -7.78 -3.35 -9.26
C ALA A 212 -7.20 -2.77 -10.55
N SER A 213 -5.87 -2.69 -10.62
CA SER A 213 -5.12 -2.27 -11.81
C SER A 213 -4.03 -3.28 -12.13
N ALA A 214 -4.07 -3.86 -13.33
CA ALA A 214 -2.93 -4.59 -13.88
C ALA A 214 -1.79 -3.59 -14.13
N VAL A 215 -0.63 -3.83 -13.54
CA VAL A 215 0.57 -3.02 -13.68
C VAL A 215 1.42 -3.63 -14.79
N VAL A 216 2.21 -4.68 -14.49
CA VAL A 216 3.01 -5.42 -15.48
C VAL A 216 2.24 -6.61 -16.04
N ASP A 217 2.15 -6.68 -17.36
CA ASP A 217 1.71 -7.88 -18.05
C ASP A 217 2.95 -8.73 -18.43
N PRO A 218 3.04 -9.99 -17.97
CA PRO A 218 4.19 -10.84 -18.19
C PRO A 218 4.38 -11.31 -19.64
N ASP A 219 3.35 -11.21 -20.48
CA ASP A 219 3.41 -11.55 -21.91
C ASP A 219 4.02 -10.42 -22.74
N THR A 220 3.85 -9.17 -22.30
CA THR A 220 4.32 -7.97 -23.02
C THR A 220 5.57 -7.37 -22.42
N VAL A 221 5.78 -7.50 -21.09
CA VAL A 221 6.94 -6.99 -20.32
C VAL A 221 7.34 -5.56 -20.70
N LEU A 222 6.31 -4.74 -20.91
CA LEU A 222 6.43 -3.35 -21.36
C LEU A 222 5.32 -2.52 -20.71
N LEU A 223 5.66 -1.31 -20.26
CA LEU A 223 4.70 -0.27 -19.86
C LEU A 223 4.91 0.97 -20.72
N ALA A 224 3.81 1.56 -21.19
CA ALA A 224 3.84 2.78 -21.98
C ALA A 224 3.26 3.95 -21.19
N PHE A 225 3.95 5.09 -21.26
CA PHE A 225 3.54 6.34 -20.65
C PHE A 225 3.64 7.48 -21.65
N THR A 226 2.73 8.44 -21.57
CA THR A 226 2.80 9.68 -22.36
C THR A 226 3.99 10.54 -21.93
N ALA A 227 4.28 11.60 -22.69
CA ALA A 227 5.30 12.58 -22.30
C ALA A 227 5.02 13.21 -20.92
N ASP A 228 3.74 13.35 -20.55
CA ASP A 228 3.28 13.92 -19.28
C ASP A 228 3.20 12.88 -18.14
N GLY A 229 3.65 11.64 -18.39
CA GLY A 229 3.73 10.57 -17.39
C GLY A 229 2.45 9.79 -17.14
N HIS A 230 1.37 10.02 -17.89
CA HIS A 230 0.14 9.23 -17.79
C HIS A 230 0.33 7.86 -18.44
N ARG A 231 -0.21 6.80 -17.82
CA ARG A 231 -0.17 5.46 -18.41
C ARG A 231 -1.00 5.42 -19.70
N VAL A 232 -0.43 4.79 -20.72
CA VAL A 232 -1.14 4.41 -21.94
C VAL A 232 -1.58 2.96 -21.78
N PRO A 233 -2.89 2.67 -21.75
CA PRO A 233 -3.40 1.30 -21.75
C PRO A 233 -2.91 0.52 -22.99
N LEU A 234 -2.50 -0.73 -22.80
CA LEU A 234 -1.91 -1.56 -23.88
C LEU A 234 -2.94 -2.34 -24.70
N ASP A 235 -4.21 -2.30 -24.29
CA ASP A 235 -5.37 -2.73 -25.07
C ASP A 235 -5.73 -1.75 -26.19
N GLU A 236 -5.17 -0.54 -26.15
CA GLU A 236 -5.27 0.47 -27.20
C GLU A 236 -3.95 0.61 -28.00
N PRO A 237 -4.01 0.95 -29.30
CA PRO A 237 -2.80 1.15 -30.09
C PRO A 237 -1.98 2.34 -29.58
N LEU A 238 -0.66 2.14 -29.44
CA LEU A 238 0.26 3.16 -28.93
C LEU A 238 0.24 4.41 -29.81
N PRO A 239 0.36 5.62 -29.22
CA PRO A 239 0.39 6.85 -30.00
C PRO A 239 1.68 6.91 -30.85
N ALA A 240 1.55 7.19 -32.14
CA ALA A 240 2.69 7.51 -33.03
C ALA A 240 3.32 8.87 -32.69
N ALA A 241 3.93 8.97 -31.52
CA ALA A 241 4.51 10.17 -30.93
C ALA A 241 5.65 9.79 -29.96
N GLU A 242 6.26 10.79 -29.34
CA GLU A 242 7.19 10.54 -28.24
C GLU A 242 6.45 9.94 -27.05
N THR A 243 6.89 8.73 -26.67
CA THR A 243 6.31 7.92 -25.61
C THR A 243 7.45 7.42 -24.72
N HIS A 244 7.23 7.36 -23.42
CA HIS A 244 8.15 6.74 -22.47
C HIS A 244 7.76 5.27 -22.34
N LEU A 245 8.70 4.37 -22.62
CA LEU A 245 8.52 2.94 -22.56
C LEU A 245 9.43 2.37 -21.48
N LEU A 246 8.86 1.70 -20.49
CA LEU A 246 9.58 0.95 -19.46
C LEU A 246 9.48 -0.54 -19.81
N HIS A 247 10.59 -1.19 -20.15
CA HIS A 247 10.57 -2.52 -20.75
C HIS A 247 11.75 -3.40 -20.33
N VAL A 248 11.62 -4.72 -20.50
CA VAL A 248 12.71 -5.70 -20.34
C VAL A 248 13.22 -6.13 -21.70
N GLY A 249 14.54 -6.25 -21.84
CA GLY A 249 15.20 -6.64 -23.09
C GLY A 249 15.37 -5.48 -24.08
N THR A 250 15.44 -5.79 -25.37
CA THR A 250 15.60 -4.81 -26.45
C THR A 250 14.28 -4.56 -27.19
N LEU A 251 14.05 -3.34 -27.65
CA LEU A 251 12.86 -3.01 -28.45
C LEU A 251 13.02 -3.46 -29.90
N GLU A 252 12.02 -4.20 -30.39
CA GLU A 252 11.92 -4.64 -31.78
C GLU A 252 10.75 -3.91 -32.45
N THR A 253 10.98 -3.35 -33.64
CA THR A 253 10.00 -2.54 -34.37
C THR A 253 9.73 -3.09 -35.76
N GLU A 254 8.47 -3.06 -36.19
CA GLU A 254 8.08 -3.29 -37.57
C GLU A 254 7.68 -1.96 -38.24
N GLY A 255 8.18 -1.71 -39.45
CA GLY A 255 8.08 -0.41 -40.13
C GLY A 255 9.39 0.37 -40.04
N ALA A 256 9.33 1.66 -39.71
CA ALA A 256 10.54 2.47 -39.50
C ALA A 256 11.23 2.10 -38.18
N GLN A 257 12.55 2.25 -38.13
CA GLN A 257 13.32 2.09 -36.90
C GLN A 257 13.00 3.23 -35.93
N ALA A 258 12.58 2.90 -34.71
CA ALA A 258 12.25 3.91 -33.71
C ALA A 258 13.52 4.64 -33.22
N ALA A 259 13.43 5.96 -33.09
CA ALA A 259 14.48 6.72 -32.43
C ALA A 259 14.36 6.53 -30.90
N VAL A 260 15.32 5.82 -30.32
CA VAL A 260 15.34 5.44 -28.90
C VAL A 260 16.39 6.26 -28.16
N VAL A 261 15.97 6.94 -27.10
CA VAL A 261 16.86 7.57 -26.12
C VAL A 261 16.61 6.92 -24.78
N GLU A 262 17.56 6.12 -24.31
CA GLU A 262 17.45 5.50 -23.00
C GLU A 262 17.53 6.55 -21.89
N LEU A 263 16.64 6.41 -20.91
CA LEU A 263 16.49 7.25 -19.75
C LEU A 263 16.96 6.48 -18.50
N PRO A 264 17.07 7.15 -17.34
CA PRO A 264 17.35 6.48 -16.07
C PRO A 264 16.21 5.51 -15.77
N THR A 265 16.53 4.25 -15.46
CA THR A 265 15.52 3.29 -15.02
C THR A 265 14.87 3.78 -13.70
N PRO A 266 13.53 3.75 -13.60
CA PRO A 266 12.83 4.05 -12.37
C PRO A 266 13.34 3.22 -11.19
N TYR A 267 13.39 3.83 -10.03
CA TYR A 267 13.88 3.15 -8.83
C TYR A 267 13.00 1.96 -8.44
N GLY A 268 13.60 0.86 -8.00
CA GLY A 268 12.91 -0.41 -7.74
C GLY A 268 12.73 -1.30 -8.97
N TRP A 269 12.95 -0.76 -10.18
CA TRP A 269 12.78 -1.49 -11.45
C TRP A 269 14.12 -2.01 -12.00
N SER A 270 14.97 -2.53 -11.11
CA SER A 270 16.26 -3.13 -11.51
C SER A 270 16.06 -4.22 -12.56
N GLY A 271 16.91 -4.20 -13.60
CA GLY A 271 16.77 -5.10 -14.76
C GLY A 271 15.80 -4.63 -15.84
N TRP A 272 15.02 -3.56 -15.61
CA TRP A 272 14.22 -2.89 -16.63
C TRP A 272 14.96 -1.70 -17.23
N THR A 273 14.55 -1.31 -18.44
CA THR A 273 15.07 -0.17 -19.18
C THR A 273 13.96 0.84 -19.44
N LEU A 274 14.15 2.08 -19.02
CA LEU A 274 13.29 3.18 -19.44
C LEU A 274 13.84 3.81 -20.72
N SER A 275 13.00 4.02 -21.71
CA SER A 275 13.36 4.56 -23.01
C SER A 275 12.36 5.61 -23.43
N ARG A 276 12.83 6.78 -23.85
CA ARG A 276 12.02 7.75 -24.59
C ARG A 276 12.12 7.40 -26.07
N VAL A 277 10.99 7.04 -26.67
CA VAL A 277 10.93 6.51 -28.02
C VAL A 277 10.00 7.36 -28.88
N SER A 278 10.48 7.80 -30.04
CA SER A 278 9.62 8.37 -31.07
C SER A 278 9.06 7.24 -31.92
N LEU A 279 7.77 6.96 -31.77
CA LEU A 279 7.05 5.93 -32.54
C LEU A 279 6.57 6.46 -33.91
N SER A 280 7.21 7.51 -34.43
CA SER A 280 6.86 8.10 -35.72
C SER A 280 7.28 7.18 -36.87
N GLY A 281 6.32 6.60 -37.57
CA GLY A 281 6.59 5.68 -38.70
C GLY A 281 6.78 4.22 -38.30
N VAL A 282 6.69 3.91 -37.00
CA VAL A 282 6.59 2.53 -36.49
C VAL A 282 5.16 2.06 -36.69
N ALA A 283 4.97 0.84 -37.19
CA ALA A 283 3.66 0.20 -37.33
C ALA A 283 3.35 -0.70 -36.13
N ARG A 284 4.33 -1.51 -35.69
CA ARG A 284 4.21 -2.39 -34.52
C ARG A 284 5.49 -2.38 -33.69
N LEU A 285 5.35 -2.63 -32.40
CA LEU A 285 6.44 -2.66 -31.43
C LEU A 285 6.31 -3.89 -30.53
N ARG A 286 7.42 -4.54 -30.19
CA ARG A 286 7.51 -5.51 -29.09
C ARG A 286 8.85 -5.41 -28.38
N THR A 287 9.03 -6.16 -27.30
CA THR A 287 10.33 -6.37 -26.66
C THR A 287 10.87 -7.76 -27.05
N SER A 288 12.18 -7.98 -26.92
CA SER A 288 12.80 -9.28 -27.16
C SER A 288 12.35 -10.36 -26.18
N GLU A 289 11.94 -9.96 -24.96
CA GLU A 289 11.47 -10.85 -23.90
C GLU A 289 9.94 -11.05 -23.92
N ALA A 290 9.21 -10.38 -24.83
CA ALA A 290 7.78 -10.58 -25.00
C ALA A 290 7.47 -11.95 -25.58
N ALA A 291 6.30 -12.50 -25.24
CA ALA A 291 5.84 -13.77 -25.77
C ALA A 291 5.77 -13.73 -27.32
N PRO A 292 6.11 -14.82 -28.03
CA PRO A 292 6.09 -14.86 -29.49
C PRO A 292 4.75 -14.40 -30.06
N GLY A 293 4.78 -13.43 -30.98
CA GLY A 293 3.58 -12.89 -31.63
C GLY A 293 2.85 -11.76 -30.87
N ARG A 294 3.26 -11.41 -29.64
CA ARG A 294 2.72 -10.27 -28.89
C ARG A 294 3.28 -8.94 -29.41
N TRP A 295 2.71 -8.47 -30.51
CA TRP A 295 3.00 -7.15 -31.08
C TRP A 295 2.00 -6.11 -30.57
N LEU A 296 2.51 -4.95 -30.15
CA LEU A 296 1.71 -3.77 -29.85
C LEU A 296 1.56 -2.94 -31.13
N GLU A 297 0.32 -2.69 -31.51
CA GLU A 297 0.00 -1.85 -32.66
C GLU A 297 0.33 -0.38 -32.35
N VAL A 298 0.92 0.33 -33.31
CA VAL A 298 1.15 1.78 -33.24
C VAL A 298 0.14 2.46 -34.15
N ALA A 299 -0.68 3.34 -33.60
CA ALA A 299 -1.70 4.04 -34.36
C ALA A 299 -1.06 4.93 -35.44
N VAL A 300 -1.17 4.52 -36.72
CA VAL A 300 -0.73 5.34 -37.87
C VAL A 300 -1.64 6.56 -37.98
N GLY A 301 -1.23 7.61 -37.26
CA GLY A 301 -1.88 8.90 -37.29
C GLY A 301 -2.31 9.48 -35.94
N ARG A 302 -1.27 9.97 -35.25
CA ARG A 302 -1.14 11.17 -34.41
C ARG A 302 -1.84 11.25 -33.05
N SER A 303 -1.00 11.54 -32.06
CA SER A 303 -1.34 12.35 -30.90
C SER A 303 -1.51 13.83 -31.27
N PHE A 304 -2.38 14.53 -30.53
CA PHE A 304 -2.39 15.99 -30.47
C PHE A 304 -1.27 16.49 -29.55
N GLY A 305 -0.77 17.70 -29.77
CA GLY A 305 0.27 18.31 -28.93
C GLY A 305 0.06 19.81 -28.75
N TRP A 306 0.56 20.31 -27.62
CA TRP A 306 0.58 21.75 -27.29
C TRP A 306 1.83 22.42 -27.87
N GLU A 307 1.68 23.63 -28.42
CA GLU A 307 2.79 24.44 -28.94
C GLU A 307 2.64 25.93 -28.57
N GLY A 308 3.75 26.62 -28.32
CA GLY A 308 3.80 28.09 -28.20
C GLY A 308 3.32 28.71 -26.88
N GLY A 309 2.82 27.92 -25.91
CA GLY A 309 2.43 28.41 -24.59
C GLY A 309 3.61 28.55 -23.61
N ALA A 310 3.35 29.14 -22.45
CA ALA A 310 4.31 29.22 -21.33
C ALA A 310 3.63 28.96 -19.98
N THR A 311 4.28 28.14 -19.16
CA THR A 311 3.82 27.75 -17.83
C THR A 311 4.50 28.58 -16.75
N LEU A 312 3.84 28.71 -15.60
CA LEU A 312 4.44 29.28 -14.39
C LEU A 312 5.24 28.18 -13.69
N PRO A 313 6.58 28.26 -13.63
CA PRO A 313 7.40 27.20 -13.04
C PRO A 313 7.25 27.08 -11.51
N TRP A 314 6.52 28.02 -10.89
CA TRP A 314 6.29 28.10 -9.44
C TRP A 314 4.85 27.77 -9.03
N LEU A 315 3.96 27.46 -9.98
CA LEU A 315 2.58 27.10 -9.70
C LEU A 315 2.21 25.77 -10.36
N ALA A 316 1.54 24.90 -9.61
CA ALA A 316 0.94 23.67 -10.11
C ALA A 316 -0.53 23.58 -9.68
N GLY A 317 -1.33 22.80 -10.42
CA GLY A 317 -2.65 22.37 -9.98
C GLY A 317 -2.57 21.42 -8.78
N GLU A 318 -3.71 21.13 -8.16
CA GLU A 318 -3.80 20.17 -7.04
C GLU A 318 -3.28 18.76 -7.41
N ASP A 319 -3.40 18.39 -8.68
CA ASP A 319 -2.94 17.13 -9.28
C ASP A 319 -1.50 17.20 -9.84
N GLY A 320 -0.79 18.30 -9.56
CA GLY A 320 0.54 18.59 -10.10
C GLY A 320 0.55 19.06 -11.55
N ALA A 321 -0.60 19.32 -12.18
CA ALA A 321 -0.67 19.78 -13.56
C ALA A 321 -0.01 21.16 -13.73
N PRO A 322 0.68 21.41 -14.87
CA PRO A 322 1.30 22.71 -15.10
C PRO A 322 0.27 23.82 -15.29
N VAL A 323 0.50 24.96 -14.65
CA VAL A 323 -0.34 26.16 -14.79
C VAL A 323 0.19 27.03 -15.93
N TRP A 324 -0.62 27.25 -16.96
CA TRP A 324 -0.28 28.06 -18.12
C TRP A 324 -0.64 29.53 -17.88
N HIS A 325 0.35 30.43 -17.84
CA HIS A 325 0.08 31.88 -17.84
C HIS A 325 -0.07 32.43 -19.25
N ARG A 326 0.51 31.75 -20.24
CA ARG A 326 0.30 32.04 -21.67
C ARG A 326 -0.31 30.80 -22.31
N PRO A 327 -1.55 30.86 -22.79
CA PRO A 327 -2.23 29.70 -23.34
C PRO A 327 -1.46 29.09 -24.53
N PRO A 328 -1.31 27.75 -24.60
CA PRO A 328 -0.71 27.07 -25.74
C PRO A 328 -1.70 26.87 -26.89
N ALA A 329 -1.20 26.86 -28.13
CA ALA A 329 -1.98 26.45 -29.29
C ALA A 329 -1.99 24.92 -29.45
N LEU A 330 -3.07 24.38 -30.02
CA LEU A 330 -3.27 22.97 -30.27
C LEU A 330 -2.82 22.61 -31.69
N ARG A 331 -1.80 21.77 -31.82
CA ARG A 331 -1.38 21.25 -33.12
C ARG A 331 -2.26 20.07 -33.52
N ILE A 332 -3.13 20.28 -34.51
CA ILE A 332 -3.82 19.20 -35.20
C ILE A 332 -2.85 18.58 -36.15
N ARG A 333 -2.43 17.39 -35.78
CA ARG A 333 -1.38 16.72 -36.49
C ARG A 333 -2.07 16.03 -37.76
N ARG A 334 -1.55 16.17 -39.01
CA ARG A 334 -1.94 15.47 -40.29
C ARG A 334 -1.36 14.05 -40.51
N ARG A 335 -2.18 13.04 -40.84
CA ARG A 335 -1.69 11.69 -41.27
C ARG A 335 -1.18 11.71 -42.72
N PRO A 336 -0.17 10.88 -43.08
CA PRO A 336 0.16 10.66 -44.49
C PRO A 336 -1.07 10.13 -45.25
N GLY A 337 -1.45 10.79 -46.36
CA GLY A 337 -2.64 10.44 -47.15
C GLY A 337 -3.97 11.00 -46.64
N GLU A 338 -3.99 11.79 -45.54
CA GLU A 338 -5.23 12.42 -45.07
C GLU A 338 -5.65 13.59 -45.99
N PRO A 339 -6.89 13.58 -46.52
CA PRO A 339 -7.38 14.63 -47.39
C PRO A 339 -7.67 15.92 -46.60
N GLU A 340 -7.23 17.06 -47.13
CA GLU A 340 -7.38 18.39 -46.48
C GLU A 340 -8.83 18.79 -46.21
N ALA A 341 -9.79 18.22 -46.93
CA ALA A 341 -11.21 18.49 -46.74
C ALA A 341 -11.78 17.99 -45.39
N GLN A 342 -11.09 17.05 -44.71
CA GLN A 342 -11.54 16.49 -43.44
C GLN A 342 -11.15 17.38 -42.24
N HIS A 343 -12.02 18.34 -41.93
CA HIS A 343 -11.81 19.23 -40.79
C HIS A 343 -12.06 18.53 -39.46
N TRP A 344 -11.21 18.85 -38.48
CA TRP A 344 -11.37 18.48 -37.09
C TRP A 344 -12.13 19.58 -36.35
N LYS A 345 -12.98 19.20 -35.40
CA LYS A 345 -13.70 20.10 -34.50
C LYS A 345 -13.05 20.05 -33.11
N VAL A 346 -12.76 21.21 -32.56
CA VAL A 346 -12.16 21.41 -31.24
C VAL A 346 -13.15 22.21 -30.40
N GLU A 347 -13.67 21.60 -29.35
CA GLU A 347 -14.64 22.21 -28.43
C GLU A 347 -13.98 22.42 -27.07
N VAL A 348 -14.04 23.64 -26.55
CA VAL A 348 -13.54 23.97 -25.21
C VAL A 348 -14.73 24.08 -24.26
N ARG A 349 -14.65 23.40 -23.12
CA ARG A 349 -15.65 23.47 -22.04
C ARG A 349 -14.97 23.47 -20.67
N ARG A 350 -15.74 23.65 -19.61
CA ARG A 350 -15.24 23.47 -18.24
C ARG A 350 -15.45 22.02 -17.78
N PRO A 351 -14.59 21.51 -16.88
CA PRO A 351 -14.80 20.20 -16.28
C PRO A 351 -16.17 20.10 -15.63
N GLY A 352 -16.88 19.00 -15.89
CA GLY A 352 -18.22 18.74 -15.36
C GLY A 352 -19.34 19.61 -15.96
N GLN A 353 -19.05 20.50 -16.92
CA GLN A 353 -20.05 21.32 -17.60
C GLN A 353 -20.23 20.88 -19.05
N GLU A 354 -21.48 20.72 -19.49
CA GLU A 354 -21.78 20.40 -20.89
C GLU A 354 -21.71 21.62 -21.82
N ALA A 355 -21.81 22.83 -21.27
CA ALA A 355 -21.79 24.07 -22.03
C ALA A 355 -20.44 24.26 -22.75
N ILE A 356 -20.50 24.35 -24.08
CA ILE A 356 -19.34 24.64 -24.93
C ILE A 356 -19.06 26.16 -24.86
N LEU A 357 -17.85 26.51 -24.44
CA LEU A 357 -17.38 27.89 -24.34
C LEU A 357 -16.87 28.42 -25.69
N ALA A 358 -16.17 27.58 -26.44
CA ALA A 358 -15.68 27.91 -27.78
C ALA A 358 -15.64 26.64 -28.64
N CYS A 359 -15.81 26.83 -29.95
CA CYS A 359 -15.74 25.77 -30.93
C CYS A 359 -14.93 26.26 -32.13
N ARG A 360 -13.90 25.50 -32.49
CA ARG A 360 -13.06 25.77 -33.65
C ARG A 360 -13.05 24.58 -34.60
N THR A 361 -12.81 24.87 -35.86
CA THR A 361 -12.57 23.84 -36.88
C THR A 361 -11.23 24.10 -37.54
N GLY A 362 -10.44 23.05 -37.78
CA GLY A 362 -9.21 23.20 -38.57
C GLY A 362 -8.85 21.96 -39.35
N ALA A 363 -8.12 22.21 -40.42
CA ALA A 363 -7.66 21.17 -41.33
C ALA A 363 -6.56 20.30 -40.67
N PRO A 364 -6.36 19.07 -41.14
CA PRO A 364 -5.26 18.23 -40.67
C PRO A 364 -3.91 18.92 -40.93
N GLY A 365 -3.08 19.06 -39.88
CA GLY A 365 -1.78 19.74 -39.95
C GLY A 365 -1.80 21.17 -39.38
N ALA A 366 -2.99 21.75 -39.19
CA ALA A 366 -3.16 23.11 -38.70
C ALA A 366 -2.71 23.25 -37.24
N LEU A 367 -2.16 24.43 -36.92
CA LEU A 367 -2.02 24.90 -35.55
C LEU A 367 -3.25 25.77 -35.24
N LEU A 368 -4.06 25.36 -34.27
CA LEU A 368 -5.28 26.04 -33.87
C LEU A 368 -5.12 26.66 -32.51
N ASP A 369 -5.68 27.85 -32.32
CA ASP A 369 -5.87 28.44 -30.99
C ASP A 369 -7.26 28.01 -30.46
N PRO A 370 -7.34 27.08 -29.47
CA PRO A 370 -8.63 26.66 -28.93
C PRO A 370 -9.32 27.76 -28.13
N TRP A 371 -8.57 28.76 -27.66
CA TRP A 371 -9.02 29.77 -26.71
C TRP A 371 -9.64 30.98 -27.39
N GLU A 372 -9.49 31.09 -28.70
CA GLU A 372 -10.13 32.13 -29.51
C GLU A 372 -11.65 32.07 -29.32
N HIS A 373 -12.24 33.18 -28.85
CA HIS A 373 -13.65 33.35 -28.45
C HIS A 373 -14.04 32.80 -27.06
N VAL A 374 -13.11 32.23 -26.29
CA VAL A 374 -13.37 31.94 -24.87
C VAL A 374 -13.37 33.27 -24.09
N PRO A 375 -14.39 33.56 -23.25
CA PRO A 375 -14.44 34.80 -22.48
C PRO A 375 -13.22 34.96 -21.56
N SER A 376 -12.54 36.09 -21.65
CA SER A 376 -11.43 36.46 -20.76
C SER A 376 -11.96 36.95 -19.39
N PRO A 377 -11.17 36.79 -18.30
CA PRO A 377 -9.86 36.14 -18.24
C PRO A 377 -9.94 34.61 -18.25
N LEU A 378 -8.91 33.95 -18.80
CA LEU A 378 -8.77 32.50 -18.77
C LEU A 378 -8.22 32.05 -17.42
N LEU A 379 -9.14 31.69 -16.51
CA LEU A 379 -8.80 31.22 -15.17
C LEU A 379 -9.52 29.89 -14.85
N GLY A 380 -8.72 28.89 -14.48
CA GLY A 380 -9.14 27.57 -14.02
C GLY A 380 -8.82 26.43 -14.99
N SER A 381 -9.33 25.25 -14.68
CA SER A 381 -9.21 24.05 -15.52
C SER A 381 -10.20 24.10 -16.69
N TYR A 382 -9.73 23.70 -17.88
CA TYR A 382 -10.51 23.59 -19.10
C TYR A 382 -10.37 22.19 -19.71
N GLU A 383 -11.45 21.68 -20.28
CA GLU A 383 -11.47 20.48 -21.09
C GLU A 383 -11.56 20.84 -22.57
N ILE A 384 -10.72 20.19 -23.37
CA ILE A 384 -10.67 20.37 -24.82
C ILE A 384 -11.04 19.04 -25.45
N LEU A 385 -12.20 19.02 -26.11
CA LEU A 385 -12.69 17.86 -26.84
C LEU A 385 -12.32 18.01 -28.31
N VAL A 386 -11.53 17.07 -28.81
CA VAL A 386 -11.10 17.03 -30.20
C VAL A 386 -11.76 15.84 -30.89
N HIS A 387 -12.55 16.10 -31.94
CA HIS A 387 -13.26 15.06 -32.66
C HIS A 387 -13.46 15.41 -34.13
N ARG A 388 -13.87 14.40 -34.92
CA ARG A 388 -14.26 14.59 -36.31
C ARG A 388 -15.79 14.57 -36.42
N PRO A 389 -16.40 15.47 -37.21
CA PRO A 389 -17.82 15.41 -37.50
C PRO A 389 -18.22 14.02 -38.02
N GLY A 390 -19.21 13.37 -37.38
CA GLY A 390 -19.75 12.08 -37.79
C GLY A 390 -19.02 10.81 -37.30
N ARG A 391 -17.96 10.92 -36.48
CA ARG A 391 -17.29 9.77 -35.83
C ARG A 391 -17.63 9.71 -34.33
N ARG A 392 -17.76 8.50 -33.76
CA ARG A 392 -18.14 8.30 -32.35
C ARG A 392 -17.01 8.55 -31.32
N GLY A 393 -15.76 8.76 -31.76
CA GLY A 393 -14.62 8.99 -30.85
C GLY A 393 -14.35 10.47 -30.59
N ARG A 394 -14.31 10.88 -29.32
CA ARG A 394 -13.86 12.21 -28.87
C ARG A 394 -12.63 12.04 -27.99
N ARG A 395 -11.55 12.77 -28.29
CA ARG A 395 -10.37 12.82 -27.42
C ARG A 395 -10.50 13.99 -26.47
N ARG A 396 -10.30 13.75 -25.17
CA ARG A 396 -10.31 14.77 -24.12
C ARG A 396 -8.87 15.13 -23.76
N LEU A 397 -8.57 16.42 -23.80
CA LEU A 397 -7.35 17.02 -23.26
C LEU A 397 -7.74 17.98 -22.13
N THR A 398 -6.83 18.23 -21.19
CA THR A 398 -7.04 19.18 -20.10
C THR A 398 -5.93 20.24 -20.10
N ALA A 399 -6.28 21.46 -19.71
CA ALA A 399 -5.32 22.53 -19.49
C ALA A 399 -5.75 23.41 -18.31
N LEU A 400 -4.82 23.73 -17.42
CA LEU A 400 -5.02 24.64 -16.29
C LEU A 400 -4.45 26.01 -16.65
N LEU A 401 -5.30 27.02 -16.77
CA LEU A 401 -4.94 28.36 -17.23
C LEU A 401 -5.04 29.40 -16.10
N ALA A 402 -4.06 30.29 -16.04
CA ALA A 402 -4.02 31.46 -15.16
C ALA A 402 -3.45 32.67 -15.94
N ASP A 403 -4.21 33.11 -16.95
CA ASP A 403 -3.84 34.25 -17.78
C ASP A 403 -3.74 35.54 -16.94
N GLY A 404 -2.74 36.38 -17.18
CA GLY A 404 -2.54 37.62 -16.42
C GLY A 404 -1.97 37.44 -15.01
N VAL A 405 -1.47 36.26 -14.64
CA VAL A 405 -0.69 36.04 -13.42
C VAL A 405 0.79 35.93 -13.75
N GLU A 406 1.60 36.77 -13.12
CA GLU A 406 3.06 36.70 -13.15
C GLU A 406 3.57 36.39 -11.75
N ALA A 407 4.63 35.58 -11.67
CA ALA A 407 5.28 35.24 -10.41
C ALA A 407 6.79 35.43 -10.54
N THR A 408 7.44 35.85 -9.45
CA THR A 408 8.89 35.99 -9.37
C THR A 408 9.37 35.50 -8.01
N SER A 409 10.39 34.64 -7.99
CA SER A 409 10.97 34.13 -6.74
C SER A 409 12.31 34.77 -6.42
N SER A 410 12.60 34.89 -5.12
CA SER A 410 13.91 35.29 -4.58
C SER A 410 14.24 34.42 -3.37
N PRO A 411 15.28 33.57 -3.43
CA PRO A 411 16.07 33.21 -4.62
C PRO A 411 15.25 32.47 -5.69
N ALA A 412 15.79 32.37 -6.91
CA ALA A 412 15.13 31.69 -8.03
C ALA A 412 14.87 30.19 -7.76
N TRP A 413 15.75 29.57 -6.97
CA TRP A 413 15.68 28.20 -6.49
C TRP A 413 16.31 28.10 -5.09
N ARG A 414 16.07 27.00 -4.38
CA ARG A 414 16.50 26.79 -3.00
C ARG A 414 17.48 25.62 -2.90
N LEU A 415 18.60 25.83 -2.21
CA LEU A 415 19.55 24.77 -1.89
C LEU A 415 19.45 24.44 -0.40
N LEU A 416 19.86 23.24 0.00
CA LEU A 416 20.09 22.92 1.41
C LEU A 416 21.18 23.85 1.96
N ALA A 417 20.91 24.48 3.10
CA ALA A 417 21.81 25.39 3.77
C ALA A 417 22.88 24.62 4.57
N PRO A 418 24.06 25.22 4.84
CA PRO A 418 25.10 24.59 5.66
C PRO A 418 24.63 24.23 7.07
N GLN A 419 23.74 25.05 7.65
CA GLN A 419 23.13 24.84 8.97
C GLN A 419 21.91 23.90 8.95
N GLY A 420 21.60 23.27 7.79
CA GLY A 420 20.48 22.36 7.62
C GLY A 420 19.22 23.00 7.06
N GLY A 421 18.38 22.18 6.43
CA GLY A 421 17.13 22.59 5.74
C GLY A 421 17.35 23.42 4.49
N LEU A 422 16.28 23.79 3.79
CA LEU A 422 16.35 24.63 2.59
C LEU A 422 16.58 26.10 2.97
N ALA A 423 17.34 26.81 2.14
CA ALA A 423 17.41 28.27 2.21
C ALA A 423 15.99 28.89 2.13
N PRO A 424 15.69 29.93 2.93
CA PRO A 424 14.39 30.60 2.88
C PRO A 424 14.16 31.25 1.52
N ALA A 425 12.90 31.30 1.08
CA ALA A 425 12.54 31.92 -0.19
C ALA A 425 11.23 32.71 -0.11
N GLN A 426 11.12 33.69 -1.00
CA GLN A 426 9.93 34.51 -1.16
C GLN A 426 9.46 34.45 -2.62
N LEU A 427 8.17 34.22 -2.82
CA LEU A 427 7.50 34.26 -4.11
C LEU A 427 6.55 35.46 -4.15
N LYS A 428 6.76 36.36 -5.11
CA LYS A 428 5.96 37.58 -5.30
C LYS A 428 5.09 37.42 -6.55
N PHE A 429 3.80 37.64 -6.38
CA PHE A 429 2.81 37.58 -7.45
C PHE A 429 2.44 38.99 -7.91
N ARG A 430 2.29 39.14 -9.23
CA ARG A 430 1.69 40.30 -9.86
C ARG A 430 0.53 39.82 -10.71
N THR A 431 -0.62 40.48 -10.58
CA THR A 431 -1.79 40.18 -11.40
C THR A 431 -2.12 41.35 -12.32
N ALA A 432 -2.64 41.03 -13.49
CA ALA A 432 -3.20 41.96 -14.44
C ALA A 432 -4.72 41.76 -14.58
N GLY A 433 -5.46 42.83 -14.84
CA GLY A 433 -6.90 42.78 -15.07
C GLY A 433 -7.72 42.41 -13.81
N PRO A 434 -8.83 41.65 -13.94
CA PRO A 434 -9.75 41.36 -12.83
C PRO A 434 -9.33 40.16 -11.94
N ILE A 435 -8.10 39.65 -12.10
CA ILE A 435 -7.60 38.51 -11.32
C ILE A 435 -6.94 38.99 -10.03
N THR A 436 -7.24 38.30 -8.94
CA THR A 436 -6.62 38.51 -7.63
C THR A 436 -6.08 37.19 -7.07
N VAL A 437 -4.98 37.25 -6.33
CA VAL A 437 -4.42 36.12 -5.58
C VAL A 437 -4.76 36.30 -4.11
N SER A 438 -4.99 35.21 -3.38
CA SER A 438 -5.21 35.25 -1.93
C SER A 438 -4.08 35.96 -1.17
N GLN A 439 -2.84 35.80 -1.63
CA GLN A 439 -1.64 36.42 -1.07
C GLN A 439 -0.70 36.85 -2.19
N ASN A 440 -0.29 38.12 -2.20
CA ASN A 440 0.64 38.66 -3.22
C ASN A 440 2.11 38.31 -2.92
N VAL A 441 2.39 37.85 -1.70
CA VAL A 441 3.71 37.48 -1.23
C VAL A 441 3.57 36.22 -0.40
N VAL A 442 4.29 35.17 -0.80
CA VAL A 442 4.37 33.89 -0.11
C VAL A 442 5.81 33.71 0.39
N VAL A 443 5.96 33.36 1.66
CA VAL A 443 7.27 33.11 2.30
C VAL A 443 7.35 31.64 2.65
N PHE A 444 8.43 30.98 2.22
CA PHE A 444 8.69 29.57 2.49
C PHE A 444 9.73 29.43 3.60
N GLY A 445 9.35 28.71 4.67
CA GLY A 445 10.24 28.29 5.75
C GLY A 445 11.21 27.18 5.33
N GLN A 446 12.16 26.81 6.20
CA GLN A 446 13.28 25.90 5.88
C GLN A 446 12.88 24.51 5.40
N TYR A 447 11.69 24.03 5.76
CA TYR A 447 11.20 22.70 5.37
C TYR A 447 9.86 22.75 4.61
N GLU A 448 9.36 23.94 4.32
CA GLU A 448 8.12 24.14 3.58
C GLU A 448 8.41 24.14 2.08
N ILE A 449 7.90 23.17 1.33
CA ILE A 449 8.12 23.06 -0.12
C ILE A 449 6.96 23.58 -0.97
N THR A 450 5.75 23.50 -0.43
CA THR A 450 4.50 23.88 -1.09
C THR A 450 3.67 24.74 -0.14
N GLN A 451 2.91 25.68 -0.71
CA GLN A 451 1.86 26.41 -0.01
C GLN A 451 0.63 26.55 -0.91
N GLU A 452 -0.55 26.45 -0.32
CA GLU A 452 -1.81 26.58 -1.05
C GLU A 452 -2.14 28.05 -1.32
N LEU A 453 -2.56 28.34 -2.54
CA LEU A 453 -3.00 29.66 -2.99
C LEU A 453 -4.34 29.58 -3.70
N VAL A 454 -5.12 30.65 -3.57
CA VAL A 454 -6.40 30.77 -4.26
C VAL A 454 -6.34 31.91 -5.26
N LEU A 455 -6.46 31.57 -6.54
CA LEU A 455 -6.64 32.52 -7.63
C LEU A 455 -8.13 32.82 -7.80
N ARG A 456 -8.48 34.11 -7.94
CA ARG A 456 -9.88 34.56 -8.04
C ARG A 456 -10.10 35.44 -9.25
N ALA A 457 -11.22 35.24 -9.93
CA ALA A 457 -11.75 36.13 -10.96
C ALA A 457 -13.27 36.31 -10.74
N GLY A 458 -13.68 37.49 -10.24
CA GLY A 458 -15.06 37.72 -9.84
C GLY A 458 -15.51 36.79 -8.70
N THR A 459 -16.57 36.01 -8.91
CA THR A 459 -17.08 35.04 -7.94
C THR A 459 -16.35 33.68 -7.98
N ARG A 460 -15.49 33.45 -8.97
CA ARG A 460 -14.80 32.16 -9.17
C ARG A 460 -13.52 32.09 -8.33
N ARG A 461 -13.26 30.91 -7.76
CA ARG A 461 -12.08 30.59 -6.93
C ARG A 461 -11.43 29.31 -7.46
N PHE A 462 -10.10 29.31 -7.58
CA PHE A 462 -9.32 28.17 -8.03
C PHE A 462 -8.12 27.97 -7.12
N HIS A 463 -7.95 26.76 -6.63
CA HIS A 463 -6.87 26.38 -5.74
C HIS A 463 -5.66 25.91 -6.58
N VAL A 464 -4.48 26.43 -6.24
CA VAL A 464 -3.20 26.09 -6.88
C VAL A 464 -2.14 25.95 -5.80
N GLN A 465 -1.14 25.12 -6.04
CA GLN A 465 0.01 24.96 -5.16
C GLN A 465 1.15 25.84 -5.65
N ALA A 466 1.61 26.74 -4.79
CA ALA A 466 2.84 27.48 -4.99
C ALA A 466 4.03 26.72 -4.44
N PHE A 467 5.12 26.69 -5.22
CA PHE A 467 6.39 26.11 -4.80
C PHE A 467 7.55 26.86 -5.44
N VAL A 468 8.74 26.72 -4.84
CA VAL A 468 10.00 27.20 -5.43
C VAL A 468 10.85 25.98 -5.73
N PRO A 469 11.44 25.86 -6.95
CA PRO A 469 12.36 24.77 -7.26
C PRO A 469 13.43 24.65 -6.17
N HIS A 470 13.65 23.44 -5.66
CA HIS A 470 14.50 23.22 -4.50
C HIS A 470 15.36 21.97 -4.67
N SER A 471 16.42 21.87 -3.85
CA SER A 471 17.24 20.67 -3.78
C SER A 471 16.64 19.64 -2.84
N GLU A 472 16.70 18.38 -3.23
CA GLU A 472 16.25 17.25 -2.40
C GLU A 472 17.36 16.21 -2.34
N VAL A 473 17.37 15.43 -1.28
CA VAL A 473 18.33 14.34 -1.06
C VAL A 473 17.58 13.08 -0.70
N ARG A 474 18.10 11.92 -1.09
CA ARG A 474 17.63 10.65 -0.57
C ARG A 474 18.74 9.61 -0.55
N LEU A 475 18.54 8.61 0.29
CA LEU A 475 19.40 7.43 0.36
C LEU A 475 18.75 6.31 -0.46
N GLU A 476 19.56 5.55 -1.18
CA GLU A 476 19.19 4.29 -1.83
C GLU A 476 19.89 3.17 -1.07
N LEU A 477 19.15 2.12 -0.69
CA LEU A 477 19.66 0.95 0.03
C LEU A 477 19.23 -0.32 -0.70
N ASP A 478 20.18 -1.18 -1.05
CA ASP A 478 19.94 -2.43 -1.78
C ASP A 478 19.08 -2.23 -3.05
N GLY A 479 19.32 -1.13 -3.77
CA GLY A 479 18.55 -0.74 -4.96
C GLY A 479 17.15 -0.17 -4.70
N SER A 480 16.72 -0.09 -3.44
CA SER A 480 15.46 0.51 -3.03
C SER A 480 15.67 1.96 -2.56
N PRO A 481 14.99 2.95 -3.16
CA PRO A 481 15.11 4.34 -2.74
C PRO A 481 14.29 4.58 -1.47
N LEU A 482 14.84 5.36 -0.54
CA LEU A 482 14.05 6.00 0.50
C LEU A 482 13.33 7.24 -0.05
N PRO A 483 12.28 7.75 0.61
CA PRO A 483 11.59 8.98 0.20
C PRO A 483 12.55 10.17 0.04
N TRP A 484 12.19 11.10 -0.83
CA TRP A 484 12.91 12.37 -0.97
C TRP A 484 12.80 13.18 0.33
N SER A 485 13.92 13.78 0.70
CA SER A 485 14.05 14.61 1.88
C SER A 485 14.57 15.99 1.50
N VAL A 486 13.96 17.02 2.08
CA VAL A 486 14.47 18.40 2.10
C VAL A 486 15.23 18.72 3.38
N ARG A 487 15.58 17.68 4.15
CA ARG A 487 16.48 17.71 5.29
C ARG A 487 17.76 16.95 4.94
N PRO A 488 18.93 17.35 5.46
CA PRO A 488 20.12 16.50 5.42
C PRO A 488 19.79 15.13 6.00
N LEU A 489 20.25 14.06 5.35
CA LEU A 489 19.97 12.68 5.78
C LEU A 489 20.78 12.31 7.02
N ASP A 490 20.20 11.52 7.92
CA ASP A 490 20.95 10.84 8.98
C ASP A 490 21.15 9.36 8.56
N ILE A 491 22.38 9.00 8.23
CA ILE A 491 22.75 7.73 7.60
C ILE A 491 23.48 6.86 8.61
N ASP A 492 23.03 5.62 8.81
CA ASP A 492 23.77 4.66 9.61
C ASP A 492 25.03 4.19 8.86
N ALA A 493 26.17 4.14 9.55
CA ALA A 493 27.38 3.52 9.00
C ALA A 493 27.17 2.04 8.59
N ALA A 494 26.24 1.32 9.21
CA ALA A 494 25.86 -0.03 8.80
C ALA A 494 25.17 -0.06 7.42
N ASP A 495 24.42 0.99 7.08
CA ASP A 495 23.77 1.12 5.77
C ASP A 495 24.79 1.32 4.64
N LEU A 496 25.98 1.86 4.95
CA LEU A 496 27.07 1.99 3.96
C LEU A 496 27.63 0.64 3.49
N ALA A 497 27.52 -0.40 4.31
CA ALA A 497 27.97 -1.74 3.96
C ALA A 497 27.05 -2.42 2.92
N ARG A 498 25.84 -1.88 2.75
CA ARG A 498 24.86 -2.29 1.74
C ARG A 498 25.15 -1.64 0.40
N GLU A 499 24.42 -1.99 -0.65
CA GLU A 499 24.46 -1.21 -1.90
C GLU A 499 23.81 0.15 -1.66
N SER A 500 24.63 1.10 -1.18
CA SER A 500 24.17 2.42 -0.76
C SER A 500 24.61 3.50 -1.74
N ALA A 501 23.67 4.35 -2.11
CA ALA A 501 23.94 5.54 -2.91
C ALA A 501 23.18 6.74 -2.36
N LEU A 502 23.85 7.90 -2.35
CA LEU A 502 23.19 9.18 -2.10
C LEU A 502 22.80 9.77 -3.45
N THR A 503 21.51 10.04 -3.64
CA THR A 503 21.04 10.79 -4.80
C THR A 503 20.64 12.20 -4.36
N VAL A 504 21.26 13.19 -4.98
CA VAL A 504 20.95 14.61 -4.78
C VAL A 504 20.28 15.15 -6.02
N ARG A 505 19.06 15.67 -5.85
CA ARG A 505 18.36 16.43 -6.88
C ARG A 505 18.71 17.89 -6.74
N LEU A 506 19.26 18.47 -7.79
CA LEU A 506 19.48 19.90 -7.91
C LEU A 506 18.56 20.48 -8.99
N PRO A 507 18.08 21.72 -8.82
CA PRO A 507 17.44 22.47 -9.90
C PRO A 507 18.34 22.50 -11.14
N GLU A 508 17.77 22.31 -12.33
CA GLU A 508 18.54 22.21 -13.59
C GLU A 508 19.49 23.39 -13.83
N GLN A 509 19.11 24.58 -13.36
CA GLN A 509 19.88 25.81 -13.47
C GLN A 509 21.12 25.83 -12.56
N ALA A 510 21.14 25.01 -11.51
CA ALA A 510 22.25 24.90 -10.57
C ALA A 510 23.35 23.93 -11.05
N VAL A 511 23.08 23.09 -12.07
CA VAL A 511 24.02 22.09 -12.60
C VAL A 511 24.88 22.66 -13.74
N ALA A 512 25.56 23.79 -13.48
CA ALA A 512 26.50 24.38 -14.45
C ALA A 512 27.88 23.67 -14.44
N VAL A 513 28.24 23.04 -13.32
CA VAL A 513 29.48 22.29 -13.10
C VAL A 513 29.13 20.98 -12.40
N THR A 514 29.87 19.89 -12.65
CA THR A 514 29.70 18.60 -11.97
C THR A 514 30.01 18.73 -10.48
N PRO A 515 29.02 18.70 -9.57
CA PRO A 515 29.26 18.90 -8.14
C PRO A 515 29.99 17.72 -7.53
N GLN A 516 30.90 17.99 -6.60
CA GLN A 516 31.61 16.96 -5.85
C GLN A 516 30.98 16.77 -4.47
N LEU A 517 30.90 15.53 -4.01
CA LEU A 517 30.44 15.19 -2.67
C LEU A 517 31.66 14.92 -1.79
N ALA A 518 31.87 15.75 -0.78
CA ALA A 518 32.96 15.63 0.19
C ALA A 518 32.48 14.92 1.47
N LEU A 519 33.28 13.97 1.95
CA LEU A 519 33.20 13.43 3.30
C LEU A 519 34.09 14.30 4.21
N VAL A 520 33.48 14.98 5.17
CA VAL A 520 34.15 15.88 6.11
C VAL A 520 34.09 15.30 7.52
N VAL A 521 35.24 15.18 8.18
CA VAL A 521 35.36 14.72 9.57
C VAL A 521 36.14 15.76 10.35
N GLU A 522 35.60 16.25 11.46
CA GLU A 522 36.22 17.30 12.30
C GLU A 522 36.65 18.55 11.50
N GLY A 523 35.92 18.89 10.44
CA GLY A 523 36.20 20.03 9.57
C GLY A 523 37.25 19.79 8.48
N ALA A 524 37.85 18.60 8.41
CA ALA A 524 38.78 18.20 7.36
C ALA A 524 38.09 17.31 6.31
N THR A 525 38.26 17.62 5.03
CA THR A 525 37.80 16.75 3.92
C THR A 525 38.70 15.53 3.82
N LEU A 526 38.17 14.35 4.10
CA LEU A 526 38.92 13.08 4.03
C LEU A 526 38.77 12.37 2.69
N HIS A 527 37.60 12.51 2.06
CA HIS A 527 37.31 11.85 0.80
C HIS A 527 36.42 12.73 -0.08
N THR A 528 36.59 12.61 -1.39
CA THR A 528 35.74 13.34 -2.36
C THR A 528 35.25 12.35 -3.40
N LEU A 529 33.93 12.26 -3.53
CA LEU A 529 33.25 11.45 -4.51
C LEU A 529 32.80 12.33 -5.68
N THR A 530 32.97 11.78 -6.88
CA THR A 530 32.36 12.34 -8.09
C THR A 530 31.05 11.60 -8.36
N PRO A 531 30.05 12.26 -8.95
CA PRO A 531 28.80 11.59 -9.27
C PRO A 531 29.09 10.50 -10.29
N GLU A 532 28.38 9.38 -10.18
CA GLU A 532 28.49 8.30 -11.14
C GLU A 532 28.21 8.84 -12.55
N ARG A 533 29.13 8.58 -13.49
CA ARG A 533 28.91 8.86 -14.90
C ARG A 533 27.93 7.84 -15.48
N ARG A 534 26.68 7.88 -15.04
CA ARG A 534 25.61 7.23 -15.76
C ARG A 534 25.28 8.11 -16.97
N ALA A 535 25.30 7.54 -18.17
CA ALA A 535 24.77 8.20 -19.37
C ALA A 535 23.25 8.49 -19.28
N ARG A 536 22.62 8.10 -18.15
CA ARG A 536 21.19 7.94 -17.92
C ARG A 536 20.81 8.48 -16.52
N THR A 537 20.99 9.78 -16.24
CA THR A 537 20.34 10.49 -15.10
C THR A 537 19.60 11.73 -15.61
N ARG A 538 18.49 12.13 -14.96
CA ARG A 538 17.83 13.40 -15.25
C ARG A 538 18.85 14.53 -15.06
N LYS A 539 18.85 15.53 -15.93
CA LYS A 539 19.62 16.76 -15.71
C LYS A 539 19.20 17.36 -14.36
N GLY A 540 20.10 17.41 -13.38
CA GLY A 540 19.74 17.77 -12.00
C GLY A 540 20.00 16.67 -10.96
N ASP A 541 19.78 15.40 -11.31
CA ASP A 541 19.89 14.27 -10.38
C ASP A 541 21.30 13.69 -10.43
N LEU A 542 21.97 13.73 -9.29
CA LEU A 542 23.38 13.34 -9.12
C LEU A 542 23.46 12.21 -8.11
N ARG A 543 23.89 11.03 -8.57
CA ARG A 543 24.03 9.83 -7.76
C ARG A 543 25.49 9.63 -7.35
N TYR A 544 25.73 9.39 -6.07
CA TYR A 544 27.04 9.14 -5.49
C TYR A 544 27.04 7.78 -4.79
N SER A 545 27.87 6.84 -5.26
CA SER A 545 28.07 5.57 -4.55
C SER A 545 28.77 5.83 -3.22
N LEU A 546 28.17 5.37 -2.11
CA LEU A 546 28.74 5.57 -0.78
C LEU A 546 29.65 4.41 -0.34
N ALA A 547 29.73 3.33 -1.11
CA ALA A 547 30.49 2.13 -0.78
C ALA A 547 31.99 2.39 -0.52
N ALA A 548 32.58 3.40 -1.19
CA ALA A 548 33.97 3.79 -0.98
C ALA A 548 34.22 4.42 0.40
N LEU A 549 33.18 4.87 1.10
CA LEU A 549 33.29 5.52 2.39
C LEU A 549 33.34 4.52 3.55
N THR A 550 32.79 3.31 3.38
CA THR A 550 32.51 2.34 4.46
C THR A 550 33.69 2.10 5.40
N ASP A 551 34.89 1.85 4.87
CA ASP A 551 36.08 1.63 5.69
C ASP A 551 36.59 2.90 6.38
N THR A 552 36.42 4.06 5.73
CA THR A 552 36.82 5.36 6.27
C THR A 552 35.95 5.76 7.45
N VAL A 553 34.63 5.51 7.39
CA VAL A 553 33.69 5.94 8.44
C VAL A 553 33.67 4.99 9.64
N ARG A 554 34.16 3.76 9.50
CA ARG A 554 34.16 2.75 10.59
C ARG A 554 34.89 3.22 11.85
N GLY A 555 35.91 4.06 11.70
CA GLY A 555 36.67 4.65 12.82
C GLY A 555 36.19 6.02 13.28
N CYS A 556 35.19 6.62 12.62
CA CYS A 556 34.74 7.99 12.88
C CYS A 556 33.47 7.97 13.74
N ALA A 557 33.37 8.83 14.76
CA ALA A 557 32.14 8.97 15.56
C ALA A 557 31.01 9.65 14.76
N LYS A 558 31.37 10.69 14.00
CA LYS A 558 30.47 11.47 13.13
C LYS A 558 31.24 11.87 11.87
N ALA A 559 30.61 11.73 10.70
CA ALA A 559 31.12 12.29 9.45
C ALA A 559 30.00 13.05 8.72
N GLU A 560 30.33 14.15 8.06
CA GLU A 560 29.38 14.98 7.33
C GLU A 560 29.58 14.80 5.82
N LEU A 561 28.47 14.64 5.11
CA LEU A 561 28.44 14.66 3.65
C LEU A 561 28.08 16.08 3.21
N ARG A 562 29.02 16.75 2.53
CA ARG A 562 28.87 18.10 2.01
C ARG A 562 29.00 18.11 0.50
N LEU A 563 28.00 18.68 -0.18
CA LEU A 563 28.01 18.84 -1.62
C LEU A 563 28.57 20.22 -1.99
N LEU A 564 29.55 20.26 -2.88
CA LEU A 564 30.17 21.49 -3.38
C LEU A 564 29.49 21.91 -4.69
N VAL A 565 28.61 22.92 -4.64
CA VAL A 565 27.84 23.42 -5.78
C VAL A 565 28.15 24.90 -6.00
N ALA A 566 28.70 25.25 -7.18
CA ALA A 566 28.97 26.65 -7.57
C ALA A 566 29.76 27.47 -6.51
N GLY A 567 30.70 26.82 -5.79
CA GLY A 567 31.50 27.46 -4.73
C GLY A 567 30.80 27.55 -3.36
N GLN A 568 29.60 27.00 -3.22
CA GLN A 568 28.88 26.88 -1.94
C GLN A 568 28.95 25.44 -1.41
N GLU A 569 29.12 25.31 -0.10
CA GLU A 569 28.98 24.02 0.60
C GLU A 569 27.53 23.82 1.03
N VAL A 570 26.98 22.65 0.71
CA VAL A 570 25.61 22.25 0.97
C VAL A 570 25.65 21.01 1.85
N HIS A 571 25.10 21.06 3.07
CA HIS A 571 25.05 19.88 3.94
C HIS A 571 23.94 18.94 3.47
N VAL A 572 24.30 17.74 3.00
CA VAL A 572 23.36 16.77 2.42
C VAL A 572 23.11 15.56 3.30
N GLY A 573 24.00 15.28 4.26
CA GLY A 573 23.76 14.26 5.26
C GLY A 573 24.86 14.13 6.31
N THR A 574 24.60 13.33 7.32
CA THR A 574 25.52 12.95 8.40
C THR A 574 25.56 11.44 8.46
N ILE A 575 26.76 10.87 8.55
CA ILE A 575 26.97 9.44 8.78
C ILE A 575 27.31 9.23 10.25
N ARG A 576 26.58 8.35 10.91
CA ARG A 576 26.76 7.99 12.32
C ARG A 576 27.13 6.53 12.49
N SER A 577 28.20 6.28 13.27
CA SER A 577 28.62 4.94 13.69
C SER A 577 28.03 4.52 15.05
N GLN A 578 27.48 5.47 15.80
CA GLN A 578 26.90 5.24 17.12
C GLN A 578 25.36 5.25 17.06
N PRO A 579 24.68 4.46 17.92
CA PRO A 579 23.22 4.51 18.05
C PRO A 579 22.74 5.89 18.53
N ILE A 580 21.50 6.26 18.20
CA ILE A 580 20.87 7.53 18.64
C ILE A 580 20.80 7.60 20.17
N ALA A 581 20.43 6.50 20.81
CA ALA A 581 20.39 6.33 22.25
C ALA A 581 20.80 4.90 22.63
N GLU A 582 21.28 4.70 23.85
CA GLU A 582 21.74 3.41 24.35
C GLU A 582 20.62 2.55 24.92
N ASP A 583 19.64 3.18 25.56
CA ASP A 583 18.56 2.51 26.27
C ASP A 583 17.35 3.44 26.45
N VAL A 584 16.20 2.86 26.79
CA VAL A 584 14.97 3.59 27.11
C VAL A 584 14.43 3.14 28.47
N VAL A 585 14.12 4.10 29.33
CA VAL A 585 13.59 3.84 30.67
C VAL A 585 12.29 4.59 30.93
N PRO A 586 11.44 4.12 31.86
CA PRO A 586 10.26 4.87 32.28
C PRO A 586 10.66 6.14 33.03
N ASP A 587 9.96 7.25 32.77
CA ASP A 587 10.15 8.52 33.47
C ASP A 587 8.81 9.23 33.70
N GLY A 588 8.29 9.14 34.93
CA GLY A 588 7.01 9.75 35.32
C GLY A 588 5.84 9.29 34.45
N GLY A 589 5.34 10.19 33.60
CA GLY A 589 4.25 9.94 32.65
C GLY A 589 4.70 9.63 31.20
N GLY A 590 5.98 9.39 30.98
CA GLY A 590 6.57 9.16 29.66
C GLY A 590 7.78 8.24 29.70
N LEU A 591 8.58 8.25 28.64
CA LEU A 591 9.85 7.52 28.54
C LEU A 591 11.02 8.49 28.50
N LEU A 592 12.20 8.03 28.90
CA LEU A 592 13.46 8.77 28.84
C LEU A 592 14.52 7.95 28.11
N LEU A 593 15.12 8.55 27.09
CA LEU A 593 16.25 7.98 26.37
C LEU A 593 17.56 8.19 27.16
N ARG A 594 18.28 7.11 27.44
CA ARG A 594 19.60 7.15 28.09
C ARG A 594 20.70 7.15 27.05
N GLY A 595 21.75 7.92 27.32
CA GLY A 595 22.89 8.03 26.40
C GLY A 595 22.48 8.63 25.06
N LEU A 596 21.58 9.62 25.05
CA LEU A 596 21.18 10.35 23.84
C LEU A 596 22.41 11.02 23.22
N ARG A 597 22.72 10.66 21.97
CA ARG A 597 23.93 11.09 21.23
C ARG A 597 23.60 11.90 19.97
N HIS A 598 22.33 12.03 19.60
CA HIS A 598 21.90 12.74 18.39
C HIS A 598 21.44 14.18 18.69
N PRO A 599 22.03 15.21 18.05
CA PRO A 599 21.55 16.59 18.15
C PRO A 599 20.43 16.87 17.14
N GLY A 600 19.27 17.34 17.61
CA GLY A 600 18.17 17.84 16.76
C GLY A 600 16.86 17.07 16.90
N ASP A 601 15.88 17.43 16.07
CA ASP A 601 14.52 16.87 16.10
C ASP A 601 14.55 15.33 15.94
N LEU A 602 14.00 14.63 16.92
CA LEU A 602 13.84 13.18 16.88
C LEU A 602 12.36 12.83 17.00
N THR A 603 11.94 11.78 16.30
CA THR A 603 10.61 11.18 16.43
C THR A 603 10.76 9.75 16.93
N ALA A 604 10.07 9.44 18.02
CA ALA A 604 9.95 8.09 18.55
C ALA A 604 8.66 7.44 18.04
N ARG A 605 8.79 6.26 17.43
CA ARG A 605 7.66 5.41 17.02
C ARG A 605 7.53 4.25 18.00
N ILE A 606 6.42 4.20 18.71
CA ILE A 606 6.21 3.33 19.87
C ILE A 606 5.21 2.24 19.48
N HIS A 607 5.63 0.99 19.65
CA HIS A 607 4.88 -0.21 19.30
C HIS A 607 4.56 -1.00 20.57
N THR A 608 3.32 -1.49 20.68
CA THR A 608 2.86 -2.25 21.85
C THR A 608 3.18 -3.73 21.68
N VAL A 609 3.98 -4.30 22.58
CA VAL A 609 4.37 -5.73 22.51
C VAL A 609 3.16 -6.64 22.73
N LEU A 610 2.21 -6.22 23.57
CA LEU A 610 1.03 -7.00 23.91
C LEU A 610 -0.15 -6.76 22.94
N ALA A 611 -0.03 -5.82 21.99
CA ALA A 611 -1.07 -5.58 20.99
C ALA A 611 -0.46 -5.23 19.63
N PRO A 612 0.34 -6.13 19.02
CA PRO A 612 1.14 -5.86 17.82
C PRO A 612 0.36 -5.54 16.54
N TRP A 613 -0.97 -5.64 16.59
CA TRP A 613 -1.91 -5.21 15.54
C TRP A 613 -2.36 -3.75 15.68
N GLN A 614 -2.08 -3.10 16.82
CA GLN A 614 -2.38 -1.68 16.99
C GLN A 614 -1.41 -0.83 16.20
N GLN A 615 -1.93 0.26 15.63
CA GLN A 615 -1.10 1.26 14.97
C GLN A 615 -0.10 1.87 15.98
N PRO A 616 1.17 2.03 15.58
CA PRO A 616 2.17 2.60 16.46
C PRO A 616 1.94 4.09 16.69
N LEU A 617 2.33 4.55 17.89
CA LEU A 617 2.24 5.95 18.25
C LEU A 617 3.54 6.66 17.84
N SER A 618 3.43 7.69 16.99
CA SER A 618 4.54 8.58 16.64
C SER A 618 4.51 9.82 17.54
N VAL A 619 5.58 10.03 18.31
CA VAL A 619 5.71 11.14 19.26
C VAL A 619 7.06 11.85 19.07
N PRO A 620 7.11 13.20 19.05
CA PRO A 620 8.39 13.90 19.09
C PRO A 620 9.13 13.63 20.40
N VAL A 621 10.45 13.51 20.33
CA VAL A 621 11.35 13.47 21.50
C VAL A 621 11.78 14.89 21.80
N ASP A 622 11.71 15.31 23.07
CA ASP A 622 12.21 16.62 23.46
C ASP A 622 13.74 16.68 23.57
N ASP A 623 14.30 17.90 23.70
CA ASP A 623 15.75 18.14 23.80
C ASP A 623 16.42 17.43 24.99
N SER A 624 15.64 17.05 26.01
CA SER A 624 16.13 16.31 27.18
C SER A 624 16.08 14.79 27.00
N GLY A 625 15.59 14.32 25.85
CA GLY A 625 15.42 12.90 25.55
C GLY A 625 14.13 12.30 26.12
N ARG A 626 13.16 13.10 26.58
CA ARG A 626 11.88 12.61 27.09
C ARG A 626 10.88 12.45 25.96
N ILE A 627 10.07 11.40 26.08
CA ILE A 627 9.00 11.03 25.16
C ILE A 627 7.69 11.05 25.94
N PRO A 628 6.82 12.05 25.76
CA PRO A 628 5.56 12.12 26.49
C PRO A 628 4.59 11.04 26.00
N LEU A 629 4.11 10.19 26.92
CA LEU A 629 3.11 9.17 26.58
C LEU A 629 1.68 9.65 26.91
N PRO A 630 0.72 9.50 25.98
CA PRO A 630 -0.71 9.64 26.28
C PRO A 630 -1.15 8.67 27.37
N LEU A 631 -2.21 9.01 28.11
CA LEU A 631 -2.67 8.20 29.25
C LEU A 631 -2.98 6.73 28.86
N ALA A 632 -3.59 6.52 27.69
CA ALA A 632 -3.90 5.18 27.18
C ALA A 632 -2.66 4.31 26.93
N TRP A 633 -1.52 4.93 26.61
CA TRP A 633 -0.25 4.24 26.36
C TRP A 633 0.57 4.01 27.62
N ARG A 634 0.24 4.72 28.71
CA ARG A 634 0.87 4.48 30.01
C ARG A 634 0.53 3.09 30.53
N SER A 635 -0.62 2.50 30.17
CA SER A 635 -0.98 1.12 30.54
C SER A 635 -0.61 0.06 29.49
N ALA A 636 0.19 0.38 28.47
CA ALA A 636 0.44 -0.54 27.35
C ALA A 636 1.36 -1.74 27.69
N GLY A 637 2.00 -1.74 28.86
CA GLY A 637 2.95 -2.79 29.24
C GLY A 637 4.29 -2.64 28.53
N ALA A 638 4.86 -3.75 28.06
CA ALA A 638 6.12 -3.73 27.32
C ALA A 638 5.96 -3.03 25.95
N VAL A 639 6.93 -2.21 25.57
CA VAL A 639 6.92 -1.43 24.32
C VAL A 639 8.25 -1.51 23.59
N VAL A 640 8.20 -1.38 22.27
CA VAL A 640 9.35 -1.24 21.39
C VAL A 640 9.36 0.18 20.84
N VAL A 641 10.48 0.88 20.98
CA VAL A 641 10.66 2.27 20.58
C VAL A 641 11.67 2.33 19.45
N SER A 642 11.23 2.71 18.25
CA SER A 642 12.10 2.95 17.10
C SER A 642 12.32 4.44 16.92
N LEU A 643 13.59 4.86 16.98
CA LEU A 643 13.98 6.27 16.90
C LEU A 643 14.33 6.68 15.47
N HIS A 644 13.80 7.81 15.04
CA HIS A 644 14.03 8.36 13.71
C HIS A 644 14.46 9.82 13.82
N ALA A 645 15.50 10.19 13.07
CA ALA A 645 15.92 11.59 12.96
C ALA A 645 15.02 12.37 11.99
N GLY A 646 14.60 13.57 12.40
CA GLY A 646 13.72 14.45 11.65
C GLY A 646 12.22 14.13 11.77
N THR A 647 11.41 14.89 11.02
CA THR A 647 9.96 14.67 10.89
C THR A 647 9.69 13.56 9.89
N HIS A 648 9.39 12.36 10.38
CA HIS A 648 8.98 11.22 9.57
C HIS A 648 7.58 11.51 8.97
N THR A 649 7.45 11.55 7.63
CA THR A 649 6.14 11.50 6.97
C THR A 649 5.57 10.08 7.14
N ALA A 650 4.34 9.96 7.64
CA ALA A 650 3.80 8.73 8.25
C ALA A 650 3.74 7.44 7.38
N ASP A 651 4.23 7.46 6.14
CA ASP A 651 3.56 6.76 5.03
C ASP A 651 4.18 5.46 4.49
N ALA A 652 5.20 4.86 5.11
CA ALA A 652 5.72 3.60 4.56
C ALA A 652 6.38 2.62 5.54
N ALA A 653 6.41 2.90 6.85
CA ALA A 653 7.09 2.00 7.77
C ALA A 653 6.28 0.72 7.98
N PRO A 654 6.94 -0.45 8.13
CA PRO A 654 6.25 -1.71 8.41
C PRO A 654 5.39 -1.59 9.67
N ALA A 655 4.32 -2.39 9.75
CA ALA A 655 3.44 -2.43 10.91
C ALA A 655 4.17 -2.83 12.22
N TRP A 656 5.37 -3.43 12.10
CA TRP A 656 6.21 -3.83 13.23
C TRP A 656 7.71 -3.65 12.89
N PRO A 657 8.55 -3.16 13.82
CA PRO A 657 9.97 -2.91 13.57
C PRO A 657 10.80 -4.19 13.69
N SER A 658 11.96 -4.23 13.03
CA SER A 658 12.95 -5.28 13.25
C SER A 658 13.69 -5.00 14.56
N LEU A 659 13.72 -5.98 15.47
CA LEU A 659 14.44 -5.86 16.74
C LEU A 659 15.97 -5.82 16.57
N ARG A 660 16.47 -6.11 15.36
CA ARG A 660 17.89 -6.04 15.03
C ARG A 660 18.31 -4.64 14.59
N ASP A 661 17.36 -3.74 14.36
CA ASP A 661 17.64 -2.38 13.94
C ASP A 661 18.32 -1.62 15.08
N ARG A 662 19.42 -0.92 14.77
CA ARG A 662 20.30 -0.32 15.79
C ARG A 662 19.58 0.68 16.70
N ASP A 663 18.64 1.44 16.15
CA ASP A 663 17.89 2.48 16.88
C ASP A 663 16.51 2.01 17.36
N THR A 664 16.31 0.69 17.41
CA THR A 664 15.14 0.07 18.02
C THR A 664 15.49 -0.38 19.44
N LEU A 665 14.84 0.24 20.41
CA LEU A 665 15.03 0.01 21.84
C LEU A 665 13.84 -0.74 22.42
N VAL A 666 14.09 -1.60 23.41
CA VAL A 666 13.04 -2.46 23.99
C VAL A 666 12.87 -2.16 25.48
N LEU A 667 11.70 -1.62 25.85
CA LEU A 667 11.30 -1.49 27.24
C LEU A 667 10.54 -2.75 27.69
N ARG A 668 11.28 -3.72 28.24
CA ARG A 668 10.71 -5.02 28.66
C ARG A 668 9.82 -4.94 29.90
N ARG A 669 10.15 -4.03 30.83
CA ARG A 669 9.45 -3.90 32.13
C ARG A 669 8.92 -2.49 32.25
N SER A 670 7.63 -2.34 31.96
CA SER A 670 6.90 -1.12 32.30
C SER A 670 6.45 -1.17 33.77
N PRO A 671 6.59 -0.07 34.53
CA PRO A 671 6.09 0.03 35.89
C PRO A 671 4.56 0.13 35.94
N TRP A 672 3.90 0.30 34.79
CA TRP A 672 2.48 0.50 34.68
C TRP A 672 1.76 -0.81 34.36
N THR A 673 0.76 -1.16 35.16
CA THR A 673 -0.07 -2.34 34.94
C THR A 673 -1.10 -2.08 33.84
N SER A 674 -1.10 -2.93 32.81
CA SER A 674 -2.18 -2.96 31.83
C SER A 674 -3.52 -3.29 32.50
N SER A 675 -4.53 -2.46 32.27
CA SER A 675 -5.94 -2.80 32.48
C SER A 675 -6.66 -2.52 31.17
N VAL A 676 -6.91 -3.56 30.37
CA VAL A 676 -7.78 -3.45 29.20
C VAL A 676 -9.20 -3.69 29.71
N VAL A 677 -10.13 -2.77 29.44
CA VAL A 677 -11.49 -2.80 30.02
C VAL A 677 -12.55 -3.21 28.99
N ASP A 678 -12.16 -3.51 27.75
CA ASP A 678 -13.10 -3.87 26.69
C ASP A 678 -13.14 -5.39 26.43
N GLY A 679 -14.32 -5.94 26.16
CA GLY A 679 -14.58 -7.38 25.97
C GLY A 679 -14.24 -7.92 24.57
N THR A 680 -13.61 -7.11 23.72
CA THR A 680 -13.25 -7.49 22.34
C THR A 680 -12.24 -8.64 22.29
N VAL A 681 -12.19 -9.34 21.16
CA VAL A 681 -11.21 -10.43 20.94
C VAL A 681 -9.78 -9.90 20.95
N ALA A 682 -9.55 -8.70 20.39
CA ALA A 682 -8.27 -8.00 20.47
C ALA A 682 -7.84 -7.79 21.93
N ALA A 683 -8.72 -7.22 22.76
CA ALA A 683 -8.44 -6.96 24.17
C ALA A 683 -8.10 -8.24 24.95
N ARG A 684 -8.90 -9.30 24.78
CA ARG A 684 -8.63 -10.61 25.41
C ARG A 684 -7.30 -11.22 24.96
N THR A 685 -6.92 -11.03 23.69
CA THR A 685 -5.63 -11.51 23.18
C THR A 685 -4.47 -10.72 23.78
N THR A 686 -4.64 -9.41 23.99
CA THR A 686 -3.67 -8.57 24.70
C THR A 686 -3.48 -9.00 26.14
N GLU A 687 -4.55 -9.28 26.87
CA GLU A 687 -4.47 -9.80 28.24
C GLU A 687 -3.74 -11.15 28.28
N TYR A 688 -4.05 -12.04 27.34
CA TYR A 688 -3.41 -13.34 27.19
C TYR A 688 -1.91 -13.23 26.94
N LEU A 689 -1.47 -12.33 26.05
CA LEU A 689 -0.05 -12.05 25.83
C LEU A 689 0.63 -11.47 27.07
N GLY A 690 -0.09 -10.71 27.88
CA GLY A 690 0.35 -10.23 29.19
C GLY A 690 0.37 -11.30 30.29
N GLY A 691 0.02 -12.55 29.97
CA GLY A 691 -0.01 -13.68 30.90
C GLY A 691 -1.29 -13.80 31.73
N ARG A 692 -2.37 -13.10 31.35
CA ARG A 692 -3.67 -13.12 32.04
C ARG A 692 -4.75 -13.75 31.17
N GLY A 693 -5.68 -14.48 31.77
CA GLY A 693 -6.76 -15.13 31.03
C GLY A 693 -6.29 -16.31 30.17
N THR A 694 -7.16 -16.76 29.26
CA THR A 694 -6.95 -17.92 28.38
C THR A 694 -6.86 -17.50 26.93
N LEU A 695 -6.17 -18.28 26.09
CA LEU A 695 -6.06 -18.01 24.66
C LEU A 695 -7.46 -17.86 24.02
N PRO A 696 -7.78 -16.72 23.40
CA PRO A 696 -9.04 -16.54 22.69
C PRO A 696 -9.18 -17.53 21.53
N ARG A 697 -10.38 -18.08 21.35
CA ARG A 697 -10.75 -19.04 20.29
C ARG A 697 -11.93 -18.49 19.49
N GLY A 698 -12.16 -19.05 18.30
CA GLY A 698 -13.19 -18.62 17.34
C GLY A 698 -12.61 -17.90 16.13
N THR A 699 -13.42 -17.70 15.09
CA THR A 699 -13.04 -17.10 13.81
C THR A 699 -12.43 -15.71 13.99
N ASP A 700 -13.01 -14.89 14.85
CA ASP A 700 -12.56 -13.51 15.10
C ASP A 700 -11.19 -13.45 15.83
N ALA A 701 -10.73 -14.56 16.41
CA ALA A 701 -9.44 -14.67 17.09
C ALA A 701 -8.29 -15.07 16.15
N VAL A 702 -8.62 -15.70 15.02
CA VAL A 702 -7.64 -16.24 14.05
C VAL A 702 -6.66 -15.18 13.56
N PRO A 703 -7.07 -13.96 13.16
CA PRO A 703 -6.12 -12.96 12.67
C PRO A 703 -5.04 -12.60 13.70
N TYR A 704 -5.42 -12.51 14.98
CA TYR A 704 -4.48 -12.21 16.07
C TYR A 704 -3.57 -13.40 16.39
N GLN A 705 -4.08 -14.63 16.27
CA GLN A 705 -3.27 -15.85 16.43
C GLN A 705 -2.19 -15.95 15.35
N TRP A 706 -2.51 -15.59 14.10
CA TRP A 706 -1.52 -15.49 13.01
C TRP A 706 -0.41 -14.50 13.34
N ILE A 707 -0.75 -13.28 13.78
CA ILE A 707 0.22 -12.25 14.13
C ILE A 707 1.17 -12.72 15.24
N VAL A 708 0.61 -13.35 16.29
CA VAL A 708 1.40 -13.87 17.42
C VAL A 708 2.28 -15.05 17.00
N ALA A 709 1.77 -15.95 16.15
CA ALA A 709 2.53 -17.09 15.64
C ALA A 709 3.71 -16.62 14.76
N ALA A 710 3.47 -15.67 13.85
CA ALA A 710 4.49 -15.15 12.95
C ALA A 710 5.59 -14.36 13.67
N ARG A 711 5.22 -13.49 14.63
CA ARG A 711 6.16 -12.61 15.37
C ARG A 711 6.69 -13.22 16.66
N GLY A 712 6.46 -14.53 16.87
CA GLY A 712 6.55 -15.15 18.19
C GLY A 712 7.89 -15.00 18.91
N ARG A 713 9.01 -15.14 18.19
CA ARG A 713 10.34 -14.98 18.77
C ARG A 713 10.56 -13.56 19.29
N ASP A 714 10.22 -12.58 18.48
CA ASP A 714 10.44 -11.16 18.78
C ASP A 714 9.55 -10.71 19.95
N LEU A 715 8.28 -11.13 19.95
CA LEU A 715 7.36 -10.84 21.06
C LEU A 715 7.85 -11.48 22.37
N LYS A 716 8.37 -12.70 22.33
CA LYS A 716 8.98 -13.37 23.49
C LYS A 716 10.20 -12.61 23.99
N GLU A 717 11.11 -12.21 23.11
CA GLU A 717 12.32 -11.44 23.47
C GLU A 717 11.98 -10.05 24.06
N CYS A 718 10.78 -9.53 23.74
CA CYS A 718 10.25 -8.27 24.25
C CYS A 718 9.40 -8.39 25.54
N GLY A 719 9.15 -9.61 26.04
CA GLY A 719 8.47 -9.83 27.32
C GLY A 719 6.99 -10.27 27.24
N ALA A 720 6.50 -10.71 26.08
CA ALA A 720 5.22 -11.41 25.98
C ALA A 720 5.28 -12.81 26.62
N LYS A 721 4.11 -13.40 26.92
CA LYS A 721 3.97 -14.76 27.46
C LYS A 721 4.76 -15.78 26.62
N GLU A 722 5.70 -16.48 27.26
CA GLU A 722 6.65 -17.37 26.58
C GLU A 722 5.99 -18.49 25.76
N THR A 723 4.87 -19.03 26.24
CA THR A 723 4.16 -20.13 25.57
C THR A 723 3.18 -19.64 24.48
N ALA A 724 2.92 -18.33 24.39
CA ALA A 724 1.91 -17.80 23.49
C ALA A 724 2.14 -18.14 22.01
N PRO A 725 3.36 -18.04 21.45
CA PRO A 725 3.58 -18.41 20.06
C PRO A 725 3.24 -19.88 19.77
N ALA A 726 3.67 -20.80 20.62
CA ALA A 726 3.41 -22.23 20.45
C ALA A 726 1.91 -22.56 20.62
N GLU A 727 1.24 -21.96 21.59
CA GLU A 727 -0.21 -22.12 21.80
C GLU A 727 -1.02 -21.55 20.63
N CYS A 728 -0.62 -20.41 20.06
CA CYS A 728 -1.26 -19.83 18.87
C CYS A 728 -1.03 -20.69 17.62
N VAL A 729 0.20 -21.19 17.41
CA VAL A 729 0.52 -22.12 16.32
C VAL A 729 -0.36 -23.38 16.41
N GLN A 730 -0.53 -23.93 17.61
CA GLN A 730 -1.42 -25.06 17.84
C GLN A 730 -2.89 -24.69 17.57
N ALA A 731 -3.34 -23.53 18.04
CA ALA A 731 -4.72 -23.08 17.84
C ALA A 731 -5.08 -22.86 16.36
N LEU A 732 -4.13 -22.37 15.57
CA LEU A 732 -4.28 -22.29 14.10
C LEU A 732 -4.46 -23.68 13.49
N GLY A 733 -3.65 -24.66 13.93
CA GLY A 733 -3.79 -26.05 13.49
C GLY A 733 -5.15 -26.67 13.86
N ASP A 734 -5.64 -26.40 15.08
CA ASP A 734 -6.95 -26.85 15.56
C ASP A 734 -8.11 -26.23 14.77
N ALA A 735 -7.97 -24.98 14.31
CA ALA A 735 -8.99 -24.24 13.55
C ALA A 735 -9.08 -24.67 12.08
N GLY A 736 -8.06 -25.35 11.54
CA GLY A 736 -8.14 -25.97 10.21
C GLY A 736 -8.44 -24.98 9.07
N PRO A 737 -9.44 -25.22 8.21
CA PRO A 737 -9.76 -24.32 7.08
C PRO A 737 -10.10 -22.88 7.49
N ASP A 738 -10.74 -22.69 8.65
CA ASP A 738 -11.07 -21.35 9.16
C ASP A 738 -9.82 -20.53 9.45
N ALA A 739 -8.72 -21.20 9.83
CA ALA A 739 -7.43 -20.54 10.02
C ALA A 739 -6.87 -19.98 8.70
N LEU A 740 -7.00 -20.75 7.61
CA LEU A 740 -6.54 -20.33 6.27
C LEU A 740 -7.38 -19.17 5.73
N LEU A 741 -8.69 -19.18 5.96
CA LEU A 741 -9.59 -18.07 5.59
C LEU A 741 -9.23 -16.79 6.37
N GLY A 742 -9.11 -16.90 7.70
CA GLY A 742 -8.80 -15.77 8.57
C GLY A 742 -7.37 -15.22 8.46
N ALA A 743 -6.48 -15.89 7.70
CA ALA A 743 -5.14 -15.38 7.44
C ALA A 743 -5.15 -14.05 6.68
N ALA A 744 -6.12 -13.86 5.78
CA ALA A 744 -6.27 -12.63 4.99
C ALA A 744 -6.41 -11.38 5.88
N ASP A 745 -7.08 -11.50 7.03
CA ASP A 745 -7.35 -10.39 7.94
C ASP A 745 -6.19 -10.08 8.92
N SER A 746 -5.11 -10.86 8.89
CA SER A 746 -3.94 -10.63 9.74
C SER A 746 -3.02 -9.50 9.24
N SER A 747 -3.19 -9.06 7.98
CA SER A 747 -2.32 -8.09 7.29
C SER A 747 -0.82 -8.42 7.32
N LEU A 748 -0.47 -9.70 7.54
CA LEU A 748 0.89 -10.21 7.45
C LEU A 748 1.30 -10.37 5.99
N ARG A 749 2.59 -10.20 5.70
CA ARG A 749 3.14 -10.50 4.37
C ARG A 749 3.11 -12.00 4.12
N SER A 750 3.01 -12.42 2.86
CA SER A 750 3.12 -13.83 2.45
C SER A 750 4.33 -14.52 3.06
N GLY A 751 5.45 -13.80 3.19
CA GLY A 751 6.64 -14.36 3.80
C GLY A 751 6.56 -14.53 5.32
N GLU A 752 5.83 -13.67 6.04
CA GLU A 752 5.60 -13.82 7.48
C GLU A 752 4.66 -15.00 7.80
N LEU A 753 3.74 -15.32 6.87
CA LEU A 753 2.79 -16.42 7.02
C LEU A 753 3.44 -17.81 6.90
N ALA A 754 4.47 -17.96 6.07
CA ALA A 754 5.04 -19.26 5.71
C ALA A 754 5.46 -20.10 6.92
N ALA A 755 6.20 -19.51 7.86
CA ALA A 755 6.68 -20.21 9.05
C ALA A 755 5.54 -20.64 9.99
N ALA A 756 4.55 -19.77 10.20
CA ALA A 756 3.38 -20.07 11.04
C ALA A 756 2.46 -21.14 10.39
N LEU A 757 2.31 -21.10 9.06
CA LEU A 757 1.56 -22.07 8.28
C LEU A 757 2.17 -23.47 8.35
N VAL A 758 3.49 -23.57 8.21
CA VAL A 758 4.22 -24.83 8.37
C VAL A 758 4.18 -25.30 9.82
N GLY A 759 4.50 -24.43 10.78
CA GLY A 759 4.56 -24.77 12.20
C GLY A 759 3.24 -25.26 12.78
N SER A 760 2.11 -24.77 12.26
CA SER A 760 0.76 -25.19 12.69
C SER A 760 0.34 -26.55 12.10
N GLY A 761 1.04 -27.03 11.07
CA GLY A 761 0.66 -28.23 10.32
C GLY A 761 -0.43 -27.99 9.28
N LEU A 762 -0.85 -26.74 9.06
CA LEU A 762 -1.82 -26.38 8.02
C LEU A 762 -1.29 -26.71 6.61
N ALA A 763 0.03 -26.71 6.43
CA ALA A 763 0.68 -27.19 5.22
C ALA A 763 0.34 -28.66 4.86
N ALA A 764 -0.13 -29.47 5.82
CA ALA A 764 -0.54 -30.85 5.63
C ALA A 764 -2.06 -31.05 5.80
N LEU A 765 -2.81 -29.97 5.90
CA LEU A 765 -4.26 -30.01 6.07
C LEU A 765 -4.91 -30.59 4.82
N ARG A 766 -5.76 -31.61 5.03
CA ARG A 766 -6.61 -32.20 3.98
C ARG A 766 -7.88 -31.37 3.82
N ILE A 767 -8.04 -30.78 2.64
CA ILE A 767 -9.25 -30.07 2.22
C ILE A 767 -9.91 -30.92 1.14
N ARG A 768 -11.22 -31.17 1.26
CA ARG A 768 -11.97 -32.06 0.36
C ARG A 768 -12.82 -31.32 -0.65
N GLU A 769 -13.30 -30.14 -0.28
CA GLU A 769 -14.17 -29.30 -1.08
C GLU A 769 -13.94 -27.82 -0.71
N VAL A 770 -14.31 -26.92 -1.60
CA VAL A 770 -14.30 -25.48 -1.34
C VAL A 770 -15.70 -25.07 -0.89
N THR A 771 -15.88 -24.88 0.42
CA THR A 771 -17.21 -24.64 1.01
C THR A 771 -17.80 -23.28 0.61
N ASP A 772 -16.97 -22.25 0.49
CA ASP A 772 -17.40 -20.89 0.11
C ASP A 772 -16.38 -20.28 -0.88
N PRO A 773 -16.56 -20.49 -2.20
CA PRO A 773 -15.66 -19.95 -3.21
C PRO A 773 -15.56 -18.42 -3.17
N ALA A 774 -16.66 -17.73 -2.84
CA ALA A 774 -16.70 -16.28 -2.78
C ALA A 774 -15.84 -15.73 -1.64
N ALA A 775 -15.80 -16.40 -0.48
CA ALA A 775 -14.93 -16.03 0.64
C ALA A 775 -13.43 -16.29 0.37
N VAL A 776 -13.09 -17.24 -0.49
CA VAL A 776 -11.68 -17.58 -0.81
C VAL A 776 -11.04 -16.58 -1.79
N ARG A 777 -11.81 -15.96 -2.69
CA ARG A 777 -11.28 -15.01 -3.69
C ARG A 777 -10.54 -13.81 -3.07
N PRO A 778 -11.04 -13.14 -2.01
CA PRO A 778 -10.27 -12.14 -1.27
C PRO A 778 -8.96 -12.67 -0.67
N VAL A 779 -8.92 -13.95 -0.28
CA VAL A 779 -7.73 -14.59 0.31
C VAL A 779 -6.63 -14.73 -0.72
N TRP A 780 -6.92 -15.05 -1.99
CA TRP A 780 -5.91 -15.07 -3.05
C TRP A 780 -5.14 -13.75 -3.18
N ARG A 781 -5.81 -12.63 -2.88
CA ARG A 781 -5.23 -11.28 -2.98
C ARG A 781 -4.39 -10.87 -1.77
N ARG A 782 -4.72 -11.39 -0.57
CA ARG A 782 -4.10 -10.97 0.70
C ARG A 782 -3.18 -12.02 1.31
N ALA A 783 -3.43 -13.30 1.04
CA ALA A 783 -2.69 -14.46 1.56
C ALA A 783 -2.70 -15.61 0.53
N PRO A 784 -2.06 -15.44 -0.65
CA PRO A 784 -2.13 -16.40 -1.76
C PRO A 784 -1.70 -17.82 -1.39
N LEU A 785 -0.74 -17.96 -0.47
CA LEU A 785 -0.30 -19.28 0.03
C LEU A 785 -1.43 -20.03 0.76
N CYS A 786 -2.24 -19.32 1.55
CA CYS A 786 -3.38 -19.93 2.25
C CYS A 786 -4.52 -20.25 1.28
N ALA A 787 -4.76 -19.35 0.32
CA ALA A 787 -5.76 -19.54 -0.72
C ALA A 787 -5.46 -20.75 -1.61
N LEU A 788 -4.20 -20.95 -2.00
CA LEU A 788 -3.75 -22.13 -2.73
C LEU A 788 -4.20 -23.43 -2.05
N LEU A 789 -3.95 -23.55 -0.73
CA LEU A 789 -4.32 -24.74 0.03
C LEU A 789 -5.84 -24.91 0.09
N LEU A 790 -6.59 -23.82 0.30
CA LEU A 790 -8.06 -23.82 0.28
C LEU A 790 -8.60 -24.30 -1.08
N THR A 791 -7.94 -23.94 -2.18
CA THR A 791 -8.35 -24.32 -3.54
C THR A 791 -7.80 -25.65 -4.03
N ALA A 792 -7.02 -26.39 -3.22
CA ALA A 792 -6.46 -27.69 -3.56
C ALA A 792 -7.45 -28.66 -4.26
N PRO A 793 -8.73 -28.78 -3.81
CA PRO A 793 -9.70 -29.67 -4.49
C PRO A 793 -10.05 -29.29 -5.93
N LEU A 794 -9.84 -28.04 -6.33
CA LEU A 794 -10.16 -27.55 -7.67
C LEU A 794 -9.00 -27.73 -8.67
N LEU A 795 -7.77 -27.93 -8.19
CA LEU A 795 -6.59 -28.04 -9.06
C LEU A 795 -6.70 -29.18 -10.10
N PRO A 796 -7.27 -30.37 -9.81
CA PRO A 796 -7.45 -31.42 -10.83
C PRO A 796 -8.18 -30.94 -12.10
N TYR A 797 -9.08 -29.97 -12.01
CA TYR A 797 -9.81 -29.40 -13.16
C TYR A 797 -8.92 -28.56 -14.10
N LEU A 798 -7.69 -28.22 -13.68
CA LEU A 798 -6.68 -27.59 -14.55
C LEU A 798 -5.86 -28.63 -15.34
N SER A 799 -6.03 -29.92 -15.08
CA SER A 799 -5.22 -30.97 -15.72
C SER A 799 -5.60 -31.21 -17.19
N GLY A 800 -6.85 -30.89 -17.57
CA GLY A 800 -7.41 -31.26 -18.87
C GLY A 800 -7.70 -32.76 -19.03
N ASP A 801 -7.63 -33.52 -17.93
CA ASP A 801 -8.01 -34.94 -17.91
C ASP A 801 -9.54 -35.09 -18.06
N PRO A 802 -10.04 -36.02 -18.89
CA PRO A 802 -11.48 -36.24 -19.07
C PRO A 802 -12.25 -36.59 -17.80
N ALA A 803 -11.58 -37.04 -16.73
CA ALA A 803 -12.20 -37.28 -15.43
C ALA A 803 -12.55 -35.99 -14.66
N TYR A 804 -12.08 -34.82 -15.11
CA TYR A 804 -12.26 -33.53 -14.46
C TYR A 804 -12.65 -32.44 -15.49
N GLU A 805 -13.94 -32.37 -15.83
CA GLU A 805 -14.44 -31.38 -16.78
C GLU A 805 -14.82 -30.06 -16.09
N ILE A 806 -14.31 -28.92 -16.59
CA ILE A 806 -14.56 -27.59 -16.01
C ILE A 806 -16.07 -27.23 -15.98
N ASP A 807 -16.84 -27.75 -16.94
CA ASP A 807 -18.28 -27.53 -17.03
C ASP A 807 -19.08 -28.18 -15.88
N GLU A 808 -18.46 -29.09 -15.12
CA GLU A 808 -19.06 -29.67 -13.90
C GLU A 808 -19.05 -28.70 -12.70
N LEU A 809 -18.19 -27.69 -12.72
CA LEU A 809 -18.03 -26.73 -11.64
C LEU A 809 -19.15 -25.67 -11.63
N TYR A 810 -19.52 -25.21 -10.44
CA TYR A 810 -20.41 -24.06 -10.33
C TYR A 810 -19.73 -22.79 -10.88
N PRO A 811 -20.48 -21.78 -11.38
CA PRO A 811 -19.89 -20.56 -11.93
C PRO A 811 -18.90 -19.86 -10.99
N GLU A 812 -19.18 -19.85 -9.68
CA GLU A 812 -18.32 -19.24 -8.65
C GLU A 812 -17.00 -20.00 -8.49
N GLU A 813 -17.01 -21.32 -8.64
CA GLU A 813 -15.81 -22.18 -8.61
C GLU A 813 -14.99 -22.02 -9.90
N GLN A 814 -15.64 -21.85 -11.06
CA GLN A 814 -14.95 -21.55 -12.33
C GLN A 814 -14.24 -20.19 -12.26
N GLU A 815 -14.90 -19.17 -11.68
CA GLU A 815 -14.28 -17.87 -11.45
C GLU A 815 -13.08 -17.96 -10.49
N LEU A 816 -13.20 -18.74 -9.42
CA LEU A 816 -12.10 -19.00 -8.49
C LEU A 816 -10.95 -19.78 -9.17
N LEU A 817 -11.26 -20.78 -9.99
CA LEU A 817 -10.27 -21.57 -10.74
C LEU A 817 -9.47 -20.70 -11.72
N ASN A 818 -10.10 -19.70 -12.33
CA ASN A 818 -9.41 -18.71 -13.16
C ASN A 818 -8.41 -17.87 -12.34
N GLU A 819 -8.74 -17.49 -11.10
CA GLU A 819 -7.81 -16.81 -10.19
C GLU A 819 -6.62 -17.73 -9.85
N VAL A 820 -6.86 -19.01 -9.56
CA VAL A 820 -5.80 -20.02 -9.30
C VAL A 820 -4.81 -20.09 -10.46
N GLY A 821 -5.30 -20.21 -11.70
CA GLY A 821 -4.45 -20.26 -12.90
C GLY A 821 -3.56 -19.02 -13.07
N GLN A 822 -4.09 -17.83 -12.77
CA GLN A 822 -3.31 -16.58 -12.80
C GLN A 822 -2.20 -16.53 -11.75
N PHE A 823 -2.45 -17.04 -10.54
CA PHE A 823 -1.46 -17.03 -9.47
C PHE A 823 -0.39 -18.12 -9.62
N LEU A 824 -0.75 -19.32 -10.08
CA LEU A 824 0.22 -20.38 -10.34
C LEU A 824 1.10 -20.06 -11.55
N GLY A 825 0.53 -19.39 -12.57
CA GLY A 825 1.18 -19.13 -13.85
C GLY A 825 1.22 -20.36 -14.76
N SER A 826 1.74 -20.18 -15.97
CA SER A 826 1.76 -21.22 -17.01
C SER A 826 2.55 -22.47 -16.62
N ALA A 827 3.62 -22.31 -15.83
CA ALA A 827 4.40 -23.44 -15.31
C ALA A 827 3.55 -24.34 -14.41
N GLY A 828 2.73 -23.77 -13.52
CA GLY A 828 1.85 -24.56 -12.65
C GLY A 828 0.77 -25.31 -13.43
N THR A 829 0.13 -24.65 -14.41
CA THR A 829 -0.87 -25.32 -15.26
C THR A 829 -0.25 -26.44 -16.11
N ALA A 830 0.99 -26.25 -16.59
CA ALA A 830 1.72 -27.29 -17.32
C ALA A 830 2.02 -28.51 -16.43
N ILE A 831 2.47 -28.28 -15.19
CA ILE A 831 2.76 -29.35 -14.24
C ILE A 831 1.48 -30.14 -13.89
N VAL A 832 0.38 -29.44 -13.59
CA VAL A 832 -0.89 -30.10 -13.23
C VAL A 832 -1.47 -30.91 -14.39
N SER A 833 -1.26 -30.49 -15.63
CA SER A 833 -1.62 -31.26 -16.85
C SER A 833 -0.66 -32.41 -17.16
N GLY A 834 0.26 -32.74 -16.25
CA GLY A 834 1.19 -33.85 -16.38
C GLY A 834 2.39 -33.57 -17.27
N GLN A 835 2.58 -32.32 -17.74
CA GLN A 835 3.82 -31.92 -18.40
C GLN A 835 4.95 -31.79 -17.35
N GLY A 836 6.19 -32.03 -17.75
CA GLY A 836 7.34 -31.85 -16.85
C GLY A 836 7.53 -30.39 -16.44
N ASP A 837 8.04 -30.13 -15.24
CA ASP A 837 8.40 -28.77 -14.79
C ASP A 837 9.46 -28.17 -15.74
N PRO A 838 9.13 -27.10 -16.50
CA PRO A 838 10.07 -26.47 -17.42
C PRO A 838 11.28 -25.86 -16.71
N SER A 839 11.15 -25.60 -15.41
CA SER A 839 12.12 -24.91 -14.56
C SER A 839 12.58 -25.79 -13.38
N ARG A 840 12.59 -27.12 -13.57
CA ARG A 840 12.89 -28.13 -12.53
C ARG A 840 14.16 -27.88 -11.70
N THR A 841 15.20 -27.29 -12.29
CA THR A 841 16.47 -27.00 -11.59
C THR A 841 16.53 -25.59 -10.98
N VAL A 842 15.57 -24.71 -11.28
CA VAL A 842 15.62 -23.27 -10.95
C VAL A 842 15.43 -23.02 -9.46
N GLY A 843 16.43 -22.41 -8.83
CA GLY A 843 16.48 -22.08 -7.40
C GLY A 843 17.17 -23.11 -6.49
N ARG A 844 17.85 -24.10 -7.07
CA ARG A 844 18.71 -25.02 -6.32
C ARG A 844 20.05 -24.34 -6.06
N PHE A 845 20.75 -24.75 -5.01
CA PHE A 845 22.12 -24.29 -4.76
C PHE A 845 23.12 -25.28 -5.33
N ASP A 846 23.64 -25.00 -6.53
CA ASP A 846 24.61 -25.86 -7.22
C ASP A 846 26.00 -25.21 -7.34
N ALA A 847 26.81 -25.67 -8.31
CA ALA A 847 28.14 -25.11 -8.56
C ALA A 847 28.13 -23.60 -8.83
N HIS A 848 27.06 -23.04 -9.39
CA HIS A 848 26.93 -21.59 -9.61
C HIS A 848 26.76 -20.85 -8.29
N ALA A 849 25.91 -21.35 -7.39
CA ALA A 849 25.74 -20.76 -6.05
C ALA A 849 27.05 -20.82 -5.25
N ARG A 850 27.84 -21.88 -5.43
CA ARG A 850 29.18 -22.00 -4.85
C ARG A 850 30.14 -20.94 -5.39
N ALA A 851 30.23 -20.81 -6.72
CA ALA A 851 31.08 -19.80 -7.36
C ALA A 851 30.67 -18.38 -6.95
N LEU A 852 29.37 -18.11 -6.86
CA LEU A 852 28.82 -16.85 -6.38
C LEU A 852 29.24 -16.57 -4.94
N ASN A 853 29.20 -17.55 -4.04
CA ASN A 853 29.63 -17.40 -2.65
C ASN A 853 31.12 -17.06 -2.49
N GLU A 854 31.96 -17.41 -3.47
CA GLU A 854 33.37 -17.05 -3.50
C GLU A 854 33.61 -15.59 -3.92
N LEU A 855 32.63 -14.92 -4.54
CA LEU A 855 32.73 -13.51 -4.93
C LEU A 855 32.50 -12.56 -3.73
N PRO A 856 33.08 -11.34 -3.75
CA PRO A 856 32.72 -10.27 -2.81
C PRO A 856 31.22 -9.90 -2.90
N GLU A 857 30.60 -9.50 -1.78
CA GLU A 857 29.16 -9.20 -1.70
C GLU A 857 28.69 -8.15 -2.74
N ILE A 858 29.51 -7.14 -3.03
CA ILE A 858 29.22 -6.12 -4.06
C ILE A 858 29.09 -6.78 -5.46
N GLN A 859 29.94 -7.75 -5.78
CA GLN A 859 29.90 -8.45 -7.07
C GLN A 859 28.73 -9.43 -7.14
N GLN A 860 28.42 -10.12 -6.03
CA GLN A 860 27.22 -10.95 -5.93
C GLN A 860 25.96 -10.13 -6.27
N GLN A 861 25.83 -8.94 -5.67
CA GLN A 861 24.70 -8.04 -5.90
C GLN A 861 24.67 -7.48 -7.33
N ALA A 862 25.83 -7.18 -7.93
CA ALA A 862 25.89 -6.73 -9.32
C ALA A 862 25.33 -7.78 -10.29
N VAL A 863 25.65 -9.07 -10.09
CA VAL A 863 25.09 -10.18 -10.88
C VAL A 863 23.56 -10.23 -10.75
N TRP A 864 23.02 -9.99 -9.56
CA TRP A 864 21.59 -9.95 -9.33
C TRP A 864 20.90 -8.75 -10.01
N SER A 865 21.51 -7.56 -9.93
CA SER A 865 20.95 -6.32 -10.50
C SER A 865 20.73 -6.38 -12.02
N THR A 866 21.45 -7.27 -12.72
CA THR A 866 21.33 -7.51 -14.16
C THR A 866 20.33 -8.59 -14.54
N ALA A 867 19.77 -9.33 -13.58
CA ALA A 867 19.00 -10.54 -13.86
C ALA A 867 17.58 -10.30 -14.42
N GLY A 868 17.08 -9.06 -14.44
CA GLY A 868 15.85 -8.75 -15.20
C GLY A 868 14.55 -9.33 -14.63
N VAL A 869 14.53 -9.74 -13.35
CA VAL A 869 13.43 -10.50 -12.74
C VAL A 869 12.07 -9.84 -12.95
N VAL A 870 11.19 -10.53 -13.67
CA VAL A 870 9.80 -10.11 -13.91
C VAL A 870 8.88 -10.86 -12.93
N PRO A 871 8.05 -10.16 -12.15
CA PRO A 871 7.05 -10.82 -11.31
C PRO A 871 6.04 -11.56 -12.18
N ARG A 872 5.93 -12.87 -11.97
CA ARG A 872 5.06 -13.78 -12.70
C ARG A 872 4.25 -14.63 -11.70
N GLY A 873 3.78 -15.81 -12.10
CA GLY A 873 3.13 -16.74 -11.16
C GLY A 873 4.10 -17.21 -10.06
N LEU A 874 3.57 -17.79 -8.99
CA LEU A 874 4.33 -18.37 -7.88
C LEU A 874 5.40 -19.38 -8.36
N LEU A 875 5.09 -20.10 -9.45
CA LEU A 875 5.95 -21.15 -10.00
C LEU A 875 6.79 -20.72 -11.20
N ASP A 876 6.75 -19.44 -11.55
CA ASP A 876 7.58 -18.91 -12.63
C ASP A 876 9.07 -18.95 -12.26
N THR A 877 9.92 -19.09 -13.29
CA THR A 877 11.38 -19.10 -13.21
C THR A 877 11.93 -17.92 -12.41
N ASP A 878 11.45 -16.70 -12.67
CA ASP A 878 11.99 -15.48 -12.08
C ASP A 878 11.61 -15.38 -10.60
N THR A 879 10.36 -15.70 -10.27
CA THR A 879 9.86 -15.79 -8.89
C THR A 879 10.68 -16.79 -8.08
N ARG A 880 10.91 -17.99 -8.62
CA ARG A 880 11.72 -19.03 -7.95
C ARG A 880 13.19 -18.65 -7.81
N THR A 881 13.72 -17.89 -8.76
CA THR A 881 15.10 -17.38 -8.71
C THR A 881 15.25 -16.31 -7.62
N ALA A 882 14.28 -15.39 -7.50
CA ALA A 882 14.25 -14.38 -6.45
C ALA A 882 14.14 -15.00 -5.06
N ALA A 883 13.28 -16.01 -4.88
CA ALA A 883 13.17 -16.77 -3.64
C ALA A 883 14.50 -17.47 -3.26
N ALA A 884 15.18 -18.07 -4.25
CA ALA A 884 16.49 -18.68 -4.01
C ALA A 884 17.58 -17.64 -3.68
N TRP A 885 17.52 -16.46 -4.29
CA TRP A 885 18.43 -15.35 -3.97
C TRP A 885 18.25 -14.87 -2.52
N GLN A 886 17.01 -14.70 -2.05
CA GLN A 886 16.71 -14.37 -0.66
C GLN A 886 17.31 -15.41 0.29
N ALA A 887 17.09 -16.69 0.03
CA ALA A 887 17.67 -17.78 0.82
C ALA A 887 19.21 -17.78 0.79
N PHE A 888 19.82 -17.44 -0.35
CA PHE A 888 21.27 -17.34 -0.48
C PHE A 888 21.86 -16.20 0.36
N ARG A 889 21.16 -15.07 0.50
CA ARG A 889 21.60 -13.96 1.38
C ARG A 889 21.65 -14.41 2.84
N ASP A 890 20.70 -15.23 3.27
CA ASP A 890 20.59 -15.75 4.63
C ASP A 890 21.41 -17.04 4.89
N ARG A 891 22.22 -17.48 3.92
CA ARG A 891 22.97 -18.76 3.96
C ARG A 891 23.79 -19.00 5.22
N ARG A 892 24.34 -17.95 5.85
CA ARG A 892 25.13 -18.08 7.09
C ARG A 892 24.27 -18.57 8.25
N THR A 893 23.03 -18.09 8.34
CA THR A 893 22.06 -18.55 9.35
C THR A 893 21.55 -19.93 9.00
N LEU A 894 21.27 -20.18 7.72
CA LEU A 894 20.80 -21.48 7.23
C LEU A 894 21.80 -22.61 7.45
N GLN A 895 23.09 -22.31 7.39
CA GLN A 895 24.17 -23.24 7.71
C GLN A 895 24.04 -23.82 9.13
N LEU A 896 23.50 -23.07 10.10
CA LEU A 896 23.30 -23.53 11.47
C LEU A 896 22.22 -24.61 11.59
N TYR A 897 21.22 -24.58 10.71
CA TYR A 897 20.15 -25.57 10.67
C TYR A 897 20.51 -26.76 9.79
N ALA A 898 21.05 -26.49 8.59
CA ALA A 898 21.42 -27.52 7.62
C ALA A 898 22.64 -28.34 8.07
N GLY A 899 23.50 -27.78 8.92
CA GLY A 899 24.65 -28.49 9.49
C GLY A 899 24.31 -29.45 10.62
N ARG A 900 23.04 -29.51 11.08
CA ARG A 900 22.59 -30.47 12.09
C ARG A 900 22.49 -31.87 11.48
N GLU A 901 22.91 -32.89 12.22
CA GLU A 901 22.83 -34.30 11.79
C GLU A 901 21.39 -34.70 11.41
N GLU A 902 20.41 -34.25 12.19
CA GLU A 902 18.97 -34.41 11.95
C GLU A 902 18.57 -34.01 10.51
N CYS A 903 19.14 -32.93 9.95
CA CYS A 903 18.79 -32.49 8.60
C CYS A 903 19.20 -33.53 7.54
N GLY A 904 20.34 -34.19 7.72
CA GLY A 904 20.82 -35.25 6.84
C GLY A 904 19.95 -36.50 6.93
N GLU A 905 19.63 -36.93 8.16
CA GLU A 905 18.75 -38.08 8.42
C GLU A 905 17.37 -37.88 7.79
N TRP A 906 16.79 -36.69 7.95
CA TRP A 906 15.50 -36.35 7.39
C TRP A 906 15.49 -36.34 5.87
N LEU A 907 16.54 -35.80 5.23
CA LEU A 907 16.67 -35.85 3.76
C LEU A 907 16.70 -37.29 3.24
N THR A 908 17.44 -38.17 3.89
CA THR A 908 17.47 -39.60 3.54
C THR A 908 16.12 -40.28 3.79
N ALA A 909 15.44 -39.95 4.89
CA ALA A 909 14.11 -40.48 5.17
C ALA A 909 13.08 -40.06 4.10
N VAL A 910 13.12 -38.80 3.66
CA VAL A 910 12.28 -38.28 2.57
C VAL A 910 12.62 -38.97 1.26
N GLU A 911 13.90 -39.09 0.91
CA GLU A 911 14.33 -39.75 -0.33
C GLU A 911 13.85 -41.20 -0.40
N ASN A 912 14.04 -41.96 0.68
CA ASN A 912 13.58 -43.35 0.78
C ASN A 912 12.07 -43.45 0.67
N PHE A 913 11.34 -42.54 1.31
CA PHE A 913 9.88 -42.52 1.27
C PHE A 913 9.36 -42.22 -0.14
N LEU A 914 9.90 -41.21 -0.81
CA LEU A 914 9.49 -40.85 -2.18
C LEU A 914 9.91 -41.94 -3.19
N GLY A 915 11.06 -42.58 -2.98
CA GLY A 915 11.51 -43.72 -3.78
C GLY A 915 10.59 -44.94 -3.69
N ASP A 916 9.82 -45.07 -2.59
CA ASP A 916 8.84 -46.13 -2.34
C ASP A 916 7.46 -45.78 -2.94
N GLY A 917 7.41 -45.58 -4.26
CA GLY A 917 6.14 -45.48 -5.01
C GLY A 917 5.75 -44.10 -5.56
N HIS A 918 6.59 -43.07 -5.39
CA HIS A 918 6.32 -41.70 -5.87
C HIS A 918 7.42 -41.22 -6.83
N SER A 919 7.55 -41.87 -7.99
CA SER A 919 8.71 -41.68 -8.90
C SER A 919 8.84 -40.27 -9.48
N LEU A 920 7.71 -39.61 -9.75
CA LEU A 920 7.66 -38.21 -10.21
C LEU A 920 8.22 -37.29 -9.12
N LEU A 921 7.72 -37.45 -7.89
CA LEU A 921 8.10 -36.62 -6.75
C LEU A 921 9.56 -36.86 -6.33
N ALA A 922 10.01 -38.11 -6.37
CA ALA A 922 11.41 -38.47 -6.11
C ALA A 922 12.38 -37.85 -7.13
N THR A 923 11.94 -37.66 -8.38
CA THR A 923 12.74 -36.99 -9.41
C THR A 923 12.83 -35.49 -9.14
N ALA A 924 11.70 -34.83 -8.88
CA ALA A 924 11.67 -33.41 -8.51
C ALA A 924 12.53 -33.11 -7.25
N PHE A 925 12.44 -33.98 -6.25
CA PHE A 925 13.25 -33.89 -5.03
C PHE A 925 14.76 -33.98 -5.32
N ARG A 926 15.19 -34.87 -6.22
CA ARG A 926 16.61 -35.01 -6.60
C ARG A 926 17.10 -33.87 -7.48
N ASP A 927 16.27 -33.35 -8.38
CA ASP A 927 16.61 -32.20 -9.23
C ASP A 927 16.93 -30.94 -8.40
N ARG A 928 16.39 -30.87 -7.18
CA ARG A 928 16.64 -29.83 -6.18
C ARG A 928 17.93 -29.99 -5.38
N GLY A 929 18.59 -31.15 -5.48
CA GLY A 929 19.80 -31.45 -4.74
C GLY A 929 21.00 -30.59 -5.16
N PRO A 930 21.92 -30.28 -4.25
CA PRO A 930 23.12 -29.48 -4.55
C PRO A 930 24.23 -30.27 -5.27
N GLY A 931 24.03 -31.57 -5.47
CA GLY A 931 25.09 -32.49 -5.84
C GLY A 931 26.09 -32.75 -4.69
N PRO A 932 27.31 -33.22 -4.98
CA PRO A 932 28.32 -33.47 -3.96
C PRO A 932 28.76 -32.18 -3.23
N LEU A 933 28.75 -32.22 -1.90
CA LEU A 933 29.28 -31.15 -1.05
C LEU A 933 30.80 -31.31 -0.86
N ARG A 934 31.55 -30.20 -0.79
CA ARG A 934 33.00 -30.21 -0.51
C ARG A 934 33.34 -30.34 0.98
N GLY A 935 32.37 -30.07 1.86
CA GLY A 935 32.56 -30.15 3.30
C GLY A 935 31.37 -29.62 4.10
N PRO A 936 31.49 -29.57 5.44
CA PRO A 936 30.39 -29.17 6.33
C PRO A 936 29.93 -27.73 6.09
N GLY A 937 30.84 -26.83 5.68
CA GLY A 937 30.55 -25.41 5.41
C GLY A 937 29.68 -25.15 4.17
N GLU A 938 29.31 -26.20 3.42
CA GLU A 938 28.38 -26.13 2.29
C GLU A 938 27.01 -26.76 2.61
N ALA A 939 26.74 -27.12 3.87
CA ALA A 939 25.48 -27.77 4.24
C ALA A 939 24.25 -26.91 3.90
N TRP A 940 24.36 -25.58 3.99
CA TRP A 940 23.32 -24.63 3.57
C TRP A 940 22.83 -24.87 2.13
N MET A 941 23.66 -25.44 1.25
CA MET A 941 23.29 -25.76 -0.14
C MET A 941 22.16 -26.81 -0.23
N ARG A 942 21.93 -27.60 0.84
CA ARG A 942 20.85 -28.60 0.91
C ARG A 942 19.48 -28.01 1.26
N VAL A 943 19.41 -26.74 1.68
CA VAL A 943 18.16 -26.13 2.15
C VAL A 943 17.04 -26.14 1.09
N PRO A 944 17.27 -25.81 -0.18
CA PRO A 944 16.22 -25.90 -1.20
C PRO A 944 15.67 -27.32 -1.35
N GLN A 945 16.53 -28.35 -1.30
CA GLN A 945 16.10 -29.74 -1.34
C GLN A 945 15.29 -30.14 -0.11
N PHE A 946 15.73 -29.72 1.08
CA PHE A 946 15.04 -29.99 2.34
C PHE A 946 13.65 -29.34 2.38
N SER A 947 13.55 -28.08 1.98
CA SER A 947 12.30 -27.33 1.92
C SER A 947 11.28 -28.01 0.97
N LEU A 948 11.69 -28.32 -0.27
CA LEU A 948 10.84 -29.06 -1.22
C LEU A 948 10.44 -30.44 -0.70
N GLY A 949 11.37 -31.18 -0.09
CA GLY A 949 11.07 -32.48 0.51
C GLY A 949 9.99 -32.40 1.58
N CYS A 950 10.09 -31.43 2.49
CA CYS A 950 9.07 -31.22 3.53
C CYS A 950 7.71 -30.84 2.93
N ALA A 951 7.70 -29.98 1.92
CA ALA A 951 6.49 -29.60 1.19
C ALA A 951 5.81 -30.80 0.52
N LEU A 952 6.58 -31.65 -0.18
CA LEU A 952 6.07 -32.89 -0.81
C LEU A 952 5.44 -33.83 0.22
N ILE A 953 6.11 -34.08 1.35
CA ILE A 953 5.56 -34.93 2.42
C ILE A 953 4.29 -34.32 3.00
N ALA A 954 4.25 -33.01 3.22
CA ALA A 954 3.06 -32.32 3.73
C ALA A 954 1.88 -32.44 2.77
N ARG A 955 2.12 -32.29 1.45
CA ARG A 955 1.05 -32.41 0.45
C ARG A 955 0.59 -33.84 0.22
N LEU A 956 1.48 -34.83 0.28
CA LEU A 956 1.09 -36.24 0.31
C LEU A 956 0.27 -36.60 1.56
N ALA A 957 0.60 -36.01 2.72
CA ALA A 957 -0.20 -36.17 3.94
C ALA A 957 -1.61 -35.60 3.76
N ALA A 958 -1.73 -34.42 3.15
CA ALA A 958 -3.01 -33.80 2.83
C ALA A 958 -3.83 -34.58 1.80
N ALA A 959 -3.18 -35.21 0.81
CA ALA A 959 -3.82 -36.14 -0.13
C ALA A 959 -4.33 -37.42 0.56
N GLY A 960 -3.92 -37.68 1.81
CA GLY A 960 -4.44 -38.75 2.65
C GLY A 960 -3.45 -39.88 2.94
N ASN A 961 -2.15 -39.73 2.64
CA ASN A 961 -1.16 -40.75 2.94
C ASN A 961 -0.77 -40.74 4.45
N PRO A 962 -1.08 -41.82 5.21
CA PRO A 962 -0.86 -41.84 6.66
C PRO A 962 0.62 -41.95 7.04
N ARG A 963 1.47 -42.54 6.19
CA ARG A 963 2.92 -42.60 6.40
C ARG A 963 3.54 -41.21 6.22
N ALA A 964 3.11 -40.48 5.19
CA ALA A 964 3.50 -39.08 4.99
C ALA A 964 3.08 -38.21 6.18
N ALA A 965 1.85 -38.37 6.70
CA ALA A 965 1.36 -37.63 7.87
C ALA A 965 2.15 -37.93 9.17
N LYS A 966 2.77 -39.10 9.29
CA LYS A 966 3.68 -39.41 10.40
C LYS A 966 5.03 -38.73 10.19
N LEU A 967 5.56 -38.75 8.96
CA LEU A 967 6.84 -38.15 8.62
C LEU A 967 6.80 -36.62 8.73
N GLU A 968 5.73 -35.99 8.24
CA GLU A 968 5.50 -34.53 8.33
C GLU A 968 5.60 -34.02 9.77
N ARG A 969 4.97 -34.71 10.73
CA ARG A 969 5.02 -34.33 12.15
C ARG A 969 6.44 -34.32 12.73
N GLY A 970 7.33 -35.17 12.22
CA GLY A 970 8.74 -35.19 12.60
C GLY A 970 9.55 -34.04 11.96
N LEU A 971 9.25 -33.71 10.72
CA LEU A 971 9.93 -32.65 9.95
C LEU A 971 9.52 -31.24 10.38
N ARG A 972 8.29 -31.07 10.86
CA ARG A 972 7.62 -29.78 11.06
C ARG A 972 8.43 -28.75 11.83
N SER A 973 9.04 -29.14 12.95
CA SER A 973 9.78 -28.18 13.80
C SER A 973 11.04 -27.64 13.12
N LEU A 974 11.77 -28.51 12.41
CA LEU A 974 12.97 -28.11 11.68
C LEU A 974 12.59 -27.29 10.44
N TRP A 975 11.55 -27.70 9.72
CA TRP A 975 11.06 -26.97 8.55
C TRP A 975 10.54 -25.57 8.92
N ALA A 976 9.78 -25.42 10.00
CA ALA A 976 9.34 -24.12 10.49
C ALA A 976 10.53 -23.19 10.82
N SER A 977 11.61 -23.74 11.39
CA SER A 977 12.83 -22.96 11.69
C SER A 977 13.56 -22.49 10.43
N VAL A 978 13.56 -23.30 9.37
CA VAL A 978 14.11 -22.94 8.05
C VAL A 978 13.21 -21.91 7.35
N ALA A 979 11.90 -22.11 7.37
CA ALA A 979 10.92 -21.24 6.71
C ALA A 979 10.94 -19.79 7.21
N ILE A 980 11.32 -19.54 8.48
CA ILE A 980 11.54 -18.18 9.02
C ILE A 980 12.61 -17.41 8.21
N HIS A 981 13.61 -18.12 7.67
CA HIS A 981 14.75 -17.54 6.95
C HIS A 981 14.64 -17.69 5.43
N THR A 982 13.72 -18.52 4.93
CA THR A 982 13.49 -18.73 3.50
C THR A 982 12.01 -18.74 3.14
N PRO A 983 11.24 -17.70 3.51
CA PRO A 983 9.80 -17.77 3.43
C PRO A 983 9.27 -17.85 1.99
N ASP A 984 9.86 -17.10 1.05
CA ASP A 984 9.42 -17.12 -0.36
C ASP A 984 9.80 -18.45 -1.04
N LEU A 985 10.94 -19.05 -0.64
CA LEU A 985 11.33 -20.39 -1.09
C LEU A 985 10.34 -21.44 -0.60
N THR A 986 9.95 -21.37 0.67
CA THR A 986 8.94 -22.27 1.25
C THR A 986 7.57 -22.10 0.59
N ALA A 987 7.16 -20.87 0.28
CA ALA A 987 5.92 -20.61 -0.44
C ALA A 987 5.93 -21.21 -1.86
N GLY A 988 7.02 -20.99 -2.61
CA GLY A 988 7.20 -21.58 -3.94
C GLY A 988 7.28 -23.11 -3.93
N ASP A 989 7.99 -23.69 -2.96
CA ASP A 989 8.10 -25.14 -2.80
C ASP A 989 6.76 -25.79 -2.40
N LEU A 990 5.93 -25.11 -1.59
CA LEU A 990 4.59 -25.59 -1.25
C LEU A 990 3.65 -25.57 -2.47
N ALA A 991 3.71 -24.51 -3.28
CA ALA A 991 2.99 -24.43 -4.53
C ALA A 991 3.42 -25.52 -5.52
N LEU A 992 4.73 -25.76 -5.64
CA LEU A 992 5.27 -26.78 -6.53
C LEU A 992 4.85 -28.18 -6.07
N ALA A 993 4.93 -28.44 -4.77
CA ALA A 993 4.54 -29.70 -4.17
C ALA A 993 3.05 -30.00 -4.37
N GLU A 994 2.17 -29.01 -4.22
CA GLU A 994 0.74 -29.18 -4.48
C GLU A 994 0.50 -29.57 -5.94
N CYS A 995 1.05 -28.81 -6.90
CA CYS A 995 0.89 -29.13 -8.33
C CYS A 995 1.43 -30.52 -8.70
N LEU A 996 2.59 -30.91 -8.18
CA LEU A 996 3.20 -32.22 -8.46
C LEU A 996 2.39 -33.37 -7.86
N VAL A 997 1.90 -33.23 -6.63
CA VAL A 997 1.06 -34.25 -5.98
C VAL A 997 -0.29 -34.35 -6.68
N THR A 998 -0.89 -33.24 -7.11
CA THR A 998 -2.11 -33.26 -7.93
C THR A 998 -1.86 -33.99 -9.25
N ALA A 999 -0.77 -33.68 -9.96
CA ALA A 999 -0.44 -34.31 -11.23
C ALA A 999 -0.26 -35.83 -11.10
N GLU A 1000 0.46 -36.29 -10.07
CA GLU A 1000 0.62 -37.73 -9.79
C GLU A 1000 -0.71 -38.41 -9.44
N THR A 1001 -1.59 -37.71 -8.71
CA THR A 1001 -2.92 -38.22 -8.34
C THR A 1001 -3.84 -38.36 -9.55
N VAL A 1002 -3.84 -37.36 -10.45
CA VAL A 1002 -4.59 -37.41 -11.72
C VAL A 1002 -4.09 -38.56 -12.57
N GLN A 1003 -2.77 -38.71 -12.75
CA GLN A 1003 -2.15 -39.82 -13.48
C GLN A 1003 -2.42 -41.21 -12.90
N ALA A 1004 -2.69 -41.31 -11.59
CA ALA A 1004 -3.03 -42.56 -10.95
C ALA A 1004 -4.54 -42.91 -11.05
N THR A 1005 -5.39 -41.92 -11.36
CA THR A 1005 -6.85 -42.06 -11.41
C THR A 1005 -7.37 -42.24 -12.84
N GLY A 1006 -6.73 -41.61 -13.83
CA GLY A 1006 -6.93 -41.86 -15.26
C GLY A 1006 -6.17 -43.09 -15.74
#